data_AF-A0A812RX13-F1
#
_entry.id   AF-A0A812RX13-F1
#
_cell.length_a   1.000
_cell.length_b   1.000
_cell.length_c   1.000
_cell.angle_alpha   90.00
_cell.angle_beta   90.00
_cell.angle_gamma   90.00
#
_symmetry.space_group_name_H-M   'P 1'
#
loop_
_entity.id
_entity.type
_entity.pdbx_description
1 polymer ?
#
loop_
_entity_poly.entity_id
_entity_poly.type
_entity_poly.pdbx_seq_one_letter_code
_entity_poly.pdbx_strand_id
1 'polypeptide(L)'
;MVASALAAGPGKLKREEWKLQAVAFARLVSKMSVELDSTGQAPSEVPVAELPPPKPAFGGAGKGLAPGQRVPSHRYLYFMPPGQPGEKRLAMYPAMWLRQLTTSRWVPGTEGGTGVAPKRGWFKPCEVLLKSDPSKPGLPVADLPPDVVRSLGEAFKTLFAWGTVAPEAPVERLEAVGAAARNQAGSEAPEPLWRAVCNAHRLGTLKPVQRQKLKQLASLPVFPAPPDLLDGADRLALSRLVRPATGASQDQAEEIKALVDAKWLVDVRSPDWPLRDVVDDVAALVDFSPMPSKACMEGLVSWCCVAEPGSLSEELRTAFSHAMAALVDEASKSPLPPTEALKKLLPDLKLFCKASDEGVFLRDGCPSPRRVVPVLNDDSAKAAMLTPAQSLQLLGAGVLDHPRSHFPSAARLQAKDARVIAALGVLRLSDPAVSLQTRISGEAKLVPGSSQRIGLVLKLLWRSAGKEFSTNQVEVSLRKCDAIGRELSLHSGDKASRMEAFAIWGEADPEDQSRYDLLVAGDPDDYVAEVEELFESRFEMVFRACETRPAKVLRLLRHLESERDFNKFLARDFAGVLEQEELERRKSEAKAKVAEQQAARAADTARAEAAARQAAAADAEAAKRAKAEASRKAEAEEAAAKAAEQARQAELAEFLEAAKAAKARREAKAAEAKAGTETKAPTFVPATLPTGPSTTAAPTACPVPGAPATAASEVAAAAPVKPKGMVVAARFPAKPVATSTMTSID
;
A
#
# COMPACT_ATOMS: atom_id res chain seq x y z
N MET A 1 36.79 -41.28 37.93
CA MET A 1 36.55 -41.17 36.47
C MET A 1 35.06 -41.05 36.14
N VAL A 2 34.22 -42.11 36.22
CA VAL A 2 32.79 -42.03 35.84
C VAL A 2 32.02 -40.90 36.56
N ALA A 3 32.17 -40.78 37.89
CA ALA A 3 31.58 -39.68 38.66
C ALA A 3 32.09 -38.28 38.22
N SER A 4 33.31 -38.18 37.69
CA SER A 4 33.88 -36.92 37.20
C SER A 4 33.38 -36.55 35.80
N ALA A 5 33.08 -37.54 34.95
CA ALA A 5 32.44 -37.32 33.65
C ALA A 5 30.96 -36.94 33.80
N LEU A 6 30.25 -37.57 34.75
CA LEU A 6 28.87 -37.19 35.10
C LEU A 6 28.78 -35.81 35.77
N ALA A 7 29.78 -35.41 36.57
CA ALA A 7 29.80 -34.10 37.23
C ALA A 7 30.25 -32.93 36.33
N ALA A 8 30.97 -33.19 35.23
CA ALA A 8 31.51 -32.13 34.37
C ALA A 8 30.46 -31.40 33.51
N GLY A 9 29.31 -32.04 33.28
CA GLY A 9 28.26 -31.55 32.38
C GLY A 9 28.66 -31.60 30.89
N PRO A 10 27.68 -31.51 29.96
CA PRO A 10 27.94 -31.67 28.53
C PRO A 10 28.72 -30.53 27.86
N GLY A 11 29.15 -29.49 28.60
CA GLY A 11 29.73 -28.25 28.04
C GLY A 11 31.25 -28.07 28.15
N LYS A 12 32.01 -28.99 28.78
CA LYS A 12 33.42 -28.76 29.14
C LYS A 12 34.48 -29.70 28.55
N LEU A 13 34.09 -30.72 27.77
CA LEU A 13 35.02 -31.66 27.12
C LEU A 13 35.17 -31.35 25.63
N LYS A 14 36.38 -31.51 25.07
CA LYS A 14 36.60 -31.33 23.62
C LYS A 14 35.76 -32.35 22.84
N ARG A 15 35.31 -31.95 21.65
CA ARG A 15 34.27 -32.62 20.82
C ARG A 15 34.57 -34.07 20.39
N GLU A 16 35.76 -34.59 20.69
CA GLU A 16 36.22 -35.96 20.42
C GLU A 16 36.43 -36.79 21.72
N GLU A 17 36.89 -36.16 22.81
CA GLU A 17 37.27 -36.84 24.06
C GLU A 17 36.08 -37.52 24.76
N TRP A 18 34.90 -36.91 24.69
CA TRP A 18 33.68 -37.47 25.27
C TRP A 18 33.24 -38.77 24.58
N LYS A 19 33.45 -38.92 23.26
CA LYS A 19 33.16 -40.16 22.54
C LYS A 19 34.07 -41.29 23.01
N LEU A 20 35.37 -41.01 23.13
CA LEU A 20 36.34 -41.99 23.63
C LEU A 20 35.96 -42.49 25.03
N GLN A 21 35.51 -41.60 25.93
CA GLN A 21 35.04 -41.97 27.26
C GLN A 21 33.72 -42.76 27.22
N ALA A 22 32.74 -42.37 26.40
CA ALA A 22 31.48 -43.08 26.22
C ALA A 22 31.69 -44.50 25.67
N VAL A 23 32.56 -44.65 24.67
CA VAL A 23 32.94 -45.93 24.06
C VAL A 23 33.73 -46.79 25.02
N ALA A 24 34.67 -46.22 25.79
CA ALA A 24 35.38 -46.95 26.84
C ALA A 24 34.42 -47.46 27.94
N PHE A 25 33.42 -46.66 28.31
CA PHE A 25 32.39 -47.04 29.27
C PHE A 25 31.48 -48.14 28.71
N ALA A 26 30.96 -47.98 27.49
CA ALA A 26 30.13 -49.00 26.84
C ALA A 26 30.89 -50.33 26.62
N ARG A 27 32.20 -50.27 26.31
CA ARG A 27 33.09 -51.44 26.30
C ARG A 27 33.31 -52.05 27.68
N LEU A 28 33.34 -51.26 28.75
CA LEU A 28 33.41 -51.77 30.12
C LEU A 28 32.11 -52.49 30.51
N VAL A 29 30.95 -51.88 30.25
CA VAL A 29 29.62 -52.50 30.42
C VAL A 29 29.55 -53.82 29.65
N SER A 30 29.99 -53.82 28.39
CA SER A 30 30.02 -55.02 27.53
C SER A 30 31.00 -56.09 28.00
N LYS A 31 32.09 -55.75 28.69
CA LYS A 31 33.03 -56.76 29.24
C LYS A 31 32.50 -57.38 30.53
N MET A 32 31.73 -56.63 31.32
CA MET A 32 31.14 -57.13 32.57
C MET A 32 30.10 -58.23 32.35
N SER A 33 29.42 -58.32 31.19
CA SER A 33 28.51 -59.46 30.92
C SER A 33 29.26 -60.78 30.76
N VAL A 34 30.40 -60.78 30.04
CA VAL A 34 31.22 -61.98 29.82
C VAL A 34 31.72 -62.55 31.15
N GLU A 35 32.04 -61.69 32.12
CA GLU A 35 32.37 -62.11 33.49
C GLU A 35 31.13 -62.65 34.24
N LEU A 36 29.97 -61.97 34.16
CA LEU A 36 28.73 -62.41 34.82
C LEU A 36 28.27 -63.80 34.33
N ASP A 37 28.23 -64.03 33.03
CA ASP A 37 27.85 -65.33 32.44
C ASP A 37 28.85 -66.43 32.83
N SER A 38 30.15 -66.09 32.92
CA SER A 38 31.19 -67.05 33.37
C SER A 38 31.09 -67.45 34.84
N THR A 39 30.39 -66.66 35.67
CA THR A 39 30.12 -66.95 37.09
C THR A 39 28.79 -67.68 37.33
N GLY A 40 28.12 -68.15 36.27
CA GLY A 40 26.81 -68.82 36.33
C GLY A 40 26.73 -70.19 37.01
N GLN A 41 27.74 -70.61 37.79
CA GLN A 41 27.59 -71.73 38.73
C GLN A 41 27.03 -71.21 40.05
N ALA A 42 25.81 -71.64 40.38
CA ALA A 42 25.17 -71.30 41.65
C ALA A 42 26.07 -71.70 42.84
N PRO A 43 26.29 -70.82 43.83
CA PRO A 43 27.00 -71.21 45.04
C PRO A 43 26.14 -72.24 45.78
N SER A 44 26.68 -73.45 45.95
CA SER A 44 26.09 -74.48 46.81
C SER A 44 25.78 -73.91 48.18
N GLU A 45 24.64 -74.30 48.73
CA GLU A 45 24.27 -73.98 50.11
C GLU A 45 25.38 -74.41 51.07
N VAL A 46 25.77 -73.50 51.97
CA VAL A 46 26.63 -73.78 53.13
C VAL A 46 25.88 -73.25 54.36
N PRO A 47 25.80 -73.99 55.48
CA PRO A 47 24.80 -73.71 56.51
C PRO A 47 25.03 -72.39 57.26
N VAL A 48 23.93 -71.80 57.72
CA VAL A 48 23.94 -70.68 58.66
C VAL A 48 24.54 -71.14 59.99
N ALA A 49 25.69 -70.59 60.35
CA ALA A 49 26.25 -70.65 61.70
C ALA A 49 26.31 -69.23 62.27
N GLU A 50 25.78 -69.06 63.48
CA GLU A 50 25.68 -67.77 64.16
C GLU A 50 27.05 -67.16 64.47
N LEU A 51 27.22 -65.85 64.22
CA LEU A 51 28.30 -65.05 64.80
C LEU A 51 27.75 -63.72 65.33
N PRO A 52 28.26 -63.24 66.49
CA PRO A 52 27.64 -62.16 67.26
C PRO A 52 27.88 -60.75 66.68
N PRO A 53 27.09 -59.75 67.09
CA PRO A 53 27.18 -58.39 66.55
C PRO A 53 28.53 -57.71 66.86
N PRO A 54 29.16 -57.03 65.90
CA PRO A 54 30.46 -56.40 66.10
C PRO A 54 30.35 -55.11 66.94
N LYS A 55 31.13 -55.04 68.03
CA LYS A 55 31.48 -53.77 68.68
C LYS A 55 32.45 -52.96 67.80
N PRO A 56 32.42 -51.62 67.83
CA PRO A 56 33.34 -50.81 67.05
C PRO A 56 34.75 -50.83 67.67
N ALA A 57 35.77 -51.12 66.85
CA ALA A 57 37.17 -51.02 67.23
C ALA A 57 37.88 -49.95 66.37
N PHE A 58 38.58 -49.04 67.04
CA PHE A 58 39.44 -48.03 66.42
C PHE A 58 40.76 -48.64 65.91
N GLY A 59 41.31 -48.06 64.85
CA GLY A 59 42.75 -48.06 64.57
C GLY A 59 43.33 -49.30 63.88
N GLY A 60 43.89 -49.11 62.69
CA GLY A 60 44.69 -50.14 62.02
C GLY A 60 45.12 -49.73 60.61
N ALA A 61 46.42 -49.51 60.40
CA ALA A 61 46.98 -49.25 59.07
C ALA A 61 46.84 -50.49 58.18
N GLY A 62 46.40 -50.30 56.93
CA GLY A 62 46.16 -51.41 56.00
C GLY A 62 47.46 -52.09 55.55
N LYS A 63 47.59 -53.40 55.80
CA LYS A 63 48.58 -54.24 55.10
C LYS A 63 48.18 -54.34 53.62
N GLY A 64 49.15 -54.12 52.72
CA GLY A 64 48.97 -54.33 51.29
C GLY A 64 48.76 -55.81 50.94
N LEU A 65 48.04 -56.06 49.84
CA LEU A 65 47.91 -57.39 49.25
C LEU A 65 49.27 -57.89 48.73
N ALA A 66 49.56 -59.18 48.90
CA ALA A 66 50.76 -59.80 48.38
C ALA A 66 50.74 -59.91 46.84
N PRO A 67 51.90 -59.83 46.15
CA PRO A 67 51.95 -59.98 44.70
C PRO A 67 51.45 -61.38 44.28
N GLY A 68 50.48 -61.43 43.37
CA GLY A 68 49.97 -62.67 42.76
C GLY A 68 48.55 -63.08 43.15
N GLN A 69 47.95 -62.52 44.21
CA GLN A 69 46.52 -62.76 44.49
C GLN A 69 45.63 -62.00 43.50
N ARG A 70 44.86 -62.74 42.69
CA ARG A 70 43.74 -62.15 41.93
C ARG A 70 42.62 -61.79 42.90
N VAL A 71 42.36 -60.50 43.05
CA VAL A 71 41.16 -60.01 43.74
C VAL A 71 39.92 -60.43 42.94
N PRO A 72 38.85 -60.96 43.57
CA PRO A 72 37.58 -61.22 42.87
C PRO A 72 37.09 -59.95 42.16
N SER A 73 36.58 -60.08 40.93
CA SER A 73 36.30 -58.92 40.06
C SER A 73 35.12 -58.03 40.49
N HIS A 74 34.51 -58.30 41.64
CA HIS A 74 33.56 -57.43 42.34
C HIS A 74 34.23 -56.14 42.84
N ARG A 75 34.46 -55.20 41.91
CA ARG A 75 34.97 -53.86 42.20
C ARG A 75 33.99 -53.08 43.08
N TYR A 76 34.38 -52.82 44.32
CA TYR A 76 33.72 -51.84 45.17
C TYR A 76 33.94 -50.43 44.60
N LEU A 77 32.86 -49.68 44.39
CA LEU A 77 32.91 -48.25 44.07
C LEU A 77 32.64 -47.46 45.35
N TYR A 78 33.64 -46.68 45.78
CA TYR A 78 33.53 -45.83 46.95
C TYR A 78 32.61 -44.64 46.68
N PHE A 79 31.75 -44.32 47.65
CA PHE A 79 30.85 -43.16 47.59
C PHE A 79 31.58 -41.83 47.81
N MET A 80 32.82 -41.87 48.33
CA MET A 80 33.72 -40.74 48.57
C MET A 80 35.15 -41.13 48.16
N PRO A 81 36.10 -40.18 48.01
CA PRO A 81 37.50 -40.51 47.80
C PRO A 81 38.02 -41.40 48.96
N PRO A 82 38.85 -42.42 48.67
CA PRO A 82 39.34 -43.33 49.70
C PRO A 82 40.12 -42.56 50.78
N GLY A 83 39.77 -42.79 52.05
CA GLY A 83 40.42 -42.17 53.21
C GLY A 83 39.65 -41.04 53.91
N GLN A 84 38.40 -40.71 53.53
CA GLN A 84 37.58 -39.75 54.29
C GLN A 84 36.75 -40.40 55.42
N PRO A 85 36.62 -39.75 56.60
CA PRO A 85 35.71 -40.21 57.66
C PRO A 85 34.27 -40.26 57.14
N GLY A 86 33.65 -41.45 57.20
CA GLY A 86 32.32 -41.69 56.62
C GLY A 86 32.31 -42.56 55.35
N GLU A 87 33.48 -43.05 54.90
CA GLU A 87 33.62 -44.02 53.80
C GLU A 87 32.86 -45.35 54.06
N LYS A 88 31.55 -45.36 53.78
CA LYS A 88 30.73 -46.57 53.79
C LYS A 88 30.96 -47.36 52.50
N ARG A 89 31.58 -48.53 52.62
CA ARG A 89 31.70 -49.53 51.54
C ARG A 89 30.32 -50.13 51.24
N LEU A 90 29.58 -49.52 50.32
CA LEU A 90 28.38 -50.13 49.77
C LEU A 90 28.81 -51.19 48.73
N ALA A 91 28.52 -52.46 49.01
CA ALA A 91 28.51 -53.50 48.01
C ALA A 91 27.32 -53.26 47.07
N MET A 92 27.53 -52.46 46.01
CA MET A 92 26.57 -52.40 44.90
C MET A 92 26.64 -53.72 44.14
N TYR A 93 25.76 -54.65 44.49
CA TYR A 93 25.56 -55.90 43.75
C TYR A 93 25.29 -55.59 42.26
N PRO A 94 25.71 -56.47 41.32
CA PRO A 94 25.54 -56.23 39.88
C PRO A 94 24.11 -55.84 39.48
N ALA A 95 23.09 -56.40 40.12
CA ALA A 95 21.68 -56.05 39.92
C ALA A 95 21.35 -54.57 40.22
N MET A 96 21.97 -53.95 41.24
CA MET A 96 21.78 -52.52 41.51
C MET A 96 22.42 -51.64 40.44
N TRP A 97 23.62 -52.03 39.97
CA TRP A 97 24.31 -51.29 38.92
C TRP A 97 23.54 -51.38 37.59
N LEU A 98 23.06 -52.57 37.22
CA LEU A 98 22.18 -52.76 36.07
C LEU A 98 20.90 -51.93 36.18
N ARG A 99 20.24 -51.90 37.35
CA ARG A 99 19.07 -51.05 37.61
C ARG A 99 19.37 -49.55 37.50
N GLN A 100 20.59 -49.13 37.85
CA GLN A 100 21.02 -47.75 37.65
C GLN A 100 21.28 -47.47 36.16
N LEU A 101 21.85 -48.41 35.40
CA LEU A 101 22.11 -48.25 33.96
C LEU A 101 20.84 -48.32 33.10
N THR A 102 19.81 -49.08 33.47
CA THR A 102 18.52 -49.08 32.77
C THR A 102 17.81 -47.73 32.89
N THR A 103 18.03 -47.02 34.00
CA THR A 103 17.32 -45.76 34.34
C THR A 103 18.13 -44.49 34.06
N SER A 104 19.46 -44.58 33.97
CA SER A 104 20.36 -43.44 33.73
C SER A 104 20.58 -43.17 32.24
N ARG A 105 20.85 -41.90 31.89
CA ARG A 105 21.25 -41.48 30.55
C ARG A 105 22.76 -41.61 30.37
N TRP A 106 23.20 -42.63 29.64
CA TRP A 106 24.62 -42.92 29.39
C TRP A 106 24.92 -43.39 27.97
N VAL A 107 23.90 -43.63 27.14
CA VAL A 107 24.09 -44.07 25.76
C VAL A 107 24.19 -42.84 24.86
N PRO A 108 25.31 -42.61 24.16
CA PRO A 108 25.38 -41.56 23.15
C PRO A 108 24.52 -41.96 21.96
N GLY A 109 23.67 -41.05 21.48
CA GLY A 109 22.79 -41.29 20.33
C GLY A 109 22.71 -40.09 19.40
N THR A 110 22.36 -40.35 18.15
CA THR A 110 22.06 -39.35 17.11
C THR A 110 20.56 -39.35 16.80
N GLU A 111 19.93 -38.19 16.96
CA GLU A 111 18.61 -37.88 16.41
C GLU A 111 18.73 -37.36 14.98
N GLY A 112 17.91 -37.88 14.07
CA GLY A 112 17.80 -37.40 12.69
C GLY A 112 17.64 -38.52 11.67
N GLY A 113 16.60 -38.42 10.83
CA GLY A 113 16.50 -39.17 9.57
C GLY A 113 17.32 -38.52 8.45
N THR A 114 17.35 -39.15 7.29
CA THR A 114 18.09 -38.71 6.10
C THR A 114 17.73 -37.28 5.68
N GLY A 115 18.64 -36.31 5.87
CA GLY A 115 18.54 -34.98 5.26
C GLY A 115 19.12 -33.80 6.06
N VAL A 116 19.19 -33.90 7.40
CA VAL A 116 19.68 -32.82 8.28
C VAL A 116 20.85 -33.31 9.13
N ALA A 117 21.78 -32.42 9.50
CA ALA A 117 22.95 -32.77 10.31
C ALA A 117 22.54 -33.46 11.64
N PRO A 118 22.98 -34.71 11.90
CA PRO A 118 22.47 -35.51 13.01
C PRO A 118 22.89 -34.91 14.36
N LYS A 119 21.90 -34.62 15.22
CA LYS A 119 22.13 -34.01 16.54
C LYS A 119 22.42 -35.09 17.58
N ARG A 120 23.48 -34.89 18.36
CA ARG A 120 24.00 -35.88 19.32
C ARG A 120 23.52 -35.58 20.74
N GLY A 121 23.08 -36.61 21.46
CA GLY A 121 22.58 -36.51 22.83
C GLY A 121 22.92 -37.75 23.68
N TRP A 122 22.55 -37.69 24.97
CA TRP A 122 22.69 -38.80 25.91
C TRP A 122 21.32 -39.33 26.32
N PHE A 123 21.13 -40.63 26.18
CA PHE A 123 19.83 -41.28 26.31
C PHE A 123 19.90 -42.47 27.28
N LYS A 124 18.76 -42.85 27.83
CA LYS A 124 18.63 -44.15 28.51
C LYS A 124 18.69 -45.25 27.45
N PRO A 125 19.09 -46.49 27.80
CA PRO A 125 19.03 -47.61 26.87
C PRO A 125 17.64 -47.79 26.24
N CYS A 126 16.56 -47.59 27.01
CA CYS A 126 15.19 -47.70 26.48
C CYS A 126 14.75 -46.56 25.55
N GLU A 127 15.45 -45.42 25.57
CA GLU A 127 15.18 -44.22 24.76
C GLU A 127 15.91 -44.27 23.39
N VAL A 128 16.81 -45.23 23.15
CA VAL A 128 17.67 -45.34 21.95
C VAL A 128 17.57 -46.68 21.24
N LEU A 129 17.60 -46.65 19.92
CA LEU A 129 17.76 -47.81 19.05
C LEU A 129 19.23 -48.18 18.85
N LEU A 130 19.56 -49.47 18.95
CA LEU A 130 20.90 -49.96 18.61
C LEU A 130 21.20 -49.96 17.09
N LYS A 131 20.16 -50.02 16.25
CA LYS A 131 20.23 -49.92 14.80
C LYS A 131 19.01 -49.14 14.29
N SER A 132 19.15 -48.40 13.19
CA SER A 132 18.02 -47.72 12.56
C SER A 132 16.89 -48.70 12.24
N ASP A 133 15.67 -48.37 12.66
CA ASP A 133 14.47 -49.20 12.50
C ASP A 133 13.39 -48.35 11.78
N PRO A 134 13.00 -48.71 10.54
CA PRO A 134 12.01 -47.94 9.78
C PRO A 134 10.61 -47.98 10.40
N SER A 135 10.32 -48.93 11.30
CA SER A 135 9.04 -48.99 12.02
C SER A 135 8.95 -47.99 13.19
N LYS A 136 10.07 -47.39 13.59
CA LYS A 136 10.16 -46.41 14.70
C LYS A 136 10.87 -45.12 14.26
N PRO A 137 10.33 -44.41 13.24
CA PRO A 137 10.95 -43.20 12.72
C PRO A 137 11.04 -42.13 13.82
N GLY A 138 12.23 -41.53 13.98
CA GLY A 138 12.47 -40.44 14.94
C GLY A 138 13.00 -40.87 16.31
N LEU A 139 13.10 -42.17 16.62
CA LEU A 139 13.91 -42.60 17.77
C LEU A 139 15.41 -42.41 17.48
N PRO A 140 16.20 -41.90 18.44
CA PRO A 140 17.64 -41.75 18.27
C PRO A 140 18.35 -43.09 18.13
N VAL A 141 19.35 -43.15 17.24
CA VAL A 141 20.19 -44.33 17.01
C VAL A 141 21.50 -44.19 17.76
N ALA A 142 22.01 -45.27 18.38
CA ALA A 142 23.24 -45.24 19.17
C ALA A 142 24.47 -44.82 18.33
N ASP A 143 25.17 -43.76 18.74
CA ASP A 143 26.43 -43.28 18.15
C ASP A 143 27.61 -44.03 18.79
N LEU A 144 27.61 -45.35 18.63
CA LEU A 144 28.57 -46.30 19.18
C LEU A 144 29.24 -47.14 18.07
N PRO A 145 30.51 -47.54 18.24
CA PRO A 145 31.19 -48.43 17.29
C PRO A 145 30.46 -49.76 17.05
N PRO A 146 30.47 -50.32 15.83
CA PRO A 146 29.69 -51.52 15.49
C PRO A 146 30.00 -52.77 16.32
N ASP A 147 31.23 -52.90 16.83
CA ASP A 147 31.63 -53.94 17.80
C ASP A 147 30.85 -53.80 19.11
N VAL A 148 30.77 -52.58 19.65
CA VAL A 148 30.08 -52.27 20.91
C VAL A 148 28.57 -52.42 20.75
N VAL A 149 28.02 -51.94 19.63
CA VAL A 149 26.58 -52.09 19.30
C VAL A 149 26.19 -53.56 19.20
N ARG A 150 27.04 -54.39 18.57
CA ARG A 150 26.82 -55.84 18.48
C ARG A 150 26.80 -56.48 19.87
N SER A 151 27.83 -56.26 20.68
CA SER A 151 27.92 -56.88 22.00
C SER A 151 26.83 -56.40 22.98
N LEU A 152 26.40 -55.13 22.92
CA LEU A 152 25.22 -54.66 23.68
C LEU A 152 23.91 -55.27 23.17
N GLY A 153 23.79 -55.48 21.86
CA GLY A 153 22.62 -56.09 21.21
C GLY A 153 22.54 -57.61 21.31
N GLU A 154 23.63 -58.27 21.69
CA GLU A 154 23.70 -59.71 21.96
C GLU A 154 23.60 -59.98 23.48
N ALA A 155 24.48 -59.40 24.29
CA ALA A 155 24.58 -59.71 25.72
C ALA A 155 23.54 -58.98 26.61
N PHE A 156 22.99 -57.85 26.16
CA PHE A 156 22.05 -57.05 26.97
C PHE A 156 20.70 -56.79 26.28
N LYS A 157 20.34 -57.56 25.25
CA LYS A 157 19.07 -57.41 24.52
C LYS A 157 17.82 -57.56 25.40
N THR A 158 17.91 -58.41 26.41
CA THR A 158 16.86 -58.73 27.38
C THR A 158 16.93 -57.86 28.64
N LEU A 159 18.13 -57.39 29.01
CA LEU A 159 18.39 -56.61 30.22
C LEU A 159 18.12 -55.11 30.04
N PHE A 160 18.38 -54.58 28.85
CA PHE A 160 18.04 -53.22 28.46
C PHE A 160 16.94 -53.26 27.40
N ALA A 161 15.81 -52.63 27.69
CA ALA A 161 14.63 -52.60 26.80
C ALA A 161 14.84 -51.59 25.65
N TRP A 162 15.84 -51.82 24.78
CA TRP A 162 16.29 -50.88 23.75
C TRP A 162 15.17 -50.36 22.84
N GLY A 163 15.07 -49.03 22.71
CA GLY A 163 14.08 -48.36 21.87
C GLY A 163 12.62 -48.78 22.11
N THR A 164 12.25 -49.03 23.36
CA THR A 164 10.88 -49.37 23.78
C THR A 164 10.07 -48.17 24.28
N VAL A 165 10.75 -47.08 24.66
CA VAL A 165 10.13 -45.89 25.23
C VAL A 165 10.62 -44.67 24.46
N ALA A 166 9.73 -43.81 23.98
CA ALA A 166 10.14 -42.54 23.37
C ALA A 166 10.79 -41.62 24.42
N PRO A 167 11.85 -40.86 24.08
CA PRO A 167 12.41 -39.87 25.00
C PRO A 167 11.36 -38.84 25.40
N GLU A 168 11.35 -38.46 26.68
CA GLU A 168 10.37 -37.50 27.21
C GLU A 168 10.58 -36.10 26.62
N ALA A 169 9.49 -35.51 26.10
CA ALA A 169 9.50 -34.20 25.47
C ALA A 169 10.02 -33.11 26.43
N PRO A 170 11.06 -32.33 26.04
CA PRO A 170 11.76 -31.42 26.95
C PRO A 170 11.03 -30.07 27.17
N VAL A 171 9.70 -30.10 27.34
CA VAL A 171 8.85 -28.90 27.46
C VAL A 171 9.24 -28.02 28.65
N GLU A 172 9.60 -28.62 29.79
CA GLU A 172 10.04 -27.87 30.98
C GLU A 172 11.42 -27.21 30.81
N ARG A 173 12.26 -27.76 29.91
CA ARG A 173 13.53 -27.13 29.54
C ARG A 173 13.30 -25.97 28.58
N LEU A 174 12.34 -26.10 27.67
CA LEU A 174 11.92 -25.02 26.78
C LEU A 174 11.29 -23.85 27.57
N GLU A 175 10.50 -24.17 28.61
CA GLU A 175 9.99 -23.23 29.61
C GLU A 175 11.13 -22.49 30.32
N ALA A 176 12.15 -23.22 30.81
CA ALA A 176 13.33 -22.62 31.41
C ALA A 176 14.14 -21.73 30.43
N VAL A 177 14.25 -22.10 29.15
CA VAL A 177 14.89 -21.28 28.10
C VAL A 177 14.13 -19.98 27.86
N GLY A 178 12.80 -20.03 27.79
CA GLY A 178 11.95 -18.84 27.63
C GLY A 178 11.98 -17.91 28.85
N ALA A 179 12.04 -18.47 30.06
CA ALA A 179 12.21 -17.70 31.29
C ALA A 179 13.61 -17.06 31.40
N ALA A 180 14.67 -17.82 31.09
CA ALA A 180 16.06 -17.35 31.16
C ALA A 180 16.40 -16.26 30.12
N ALA A 181 15.67 -16.21 29.00
CA ALA A 181 15.82 -15.16 28.00
C ALA A 181 15.57 -13.75 28.55
N ARG A 182 14.68 -13.59 29.56
CA ARG A 182 14.46 -12.30 30.24
C ARG A 182 15.66 -11.81 31.06
N ASN A 183 16.56 -12.73 31.43
CA ASN A 183 17.66 -12.49 32.37
C ASN A 183 19.05 -12.72 31.74
N GLN A 184 19.16 -12.81 30.41
CA GLN A 184 20.39 -12.99 29.60
C GLN A 184 21.30 -14.21 29.92
N ALA A 185 21.03 -14.99 30.98
CA ALA A 185 21.96 -16.00 31.53
C ALA A 185 21.82 -17.43 30.95
N GLY A 186 20.93 -17.66 29.97
CA GLY A 186 20.64 -18.99 29.45
C GLY A 186 21.44 -19.35 28.19
N SER A 187 22.42 -20.26 28.28
CA SER A 187 23.26 -20.69 27.15
C SER A 187 22.63 -21.74 26.20
N GLU A 188 21.46 -22.29 26.50
CA GLU A 188 20.88 -23.38 25.69
C GLU A 188 20.08 -22.84 24.49
N ALA A 189 20.33 -23.43 23.31
CA ALA A 189 19.60 -23.08 22.09
C ALA A 189 18.19 -23.70 22.09
N PRO A 190 17.14 -22.96 21.68
CA PRO A 190 15.75 -23.48 21.65
C PRO A 190 15.51 -24.51 20.52
N GLU A 191 16.27 -24.43 19.43
CA GLU A 191 16.04 -25.17 18.19
C GLU A 191 16.16 -26.72 18.33
N PRO A 192 17.13 -27.28 19.08
CA PRO A 192 17.12 -28.71 19.43
C PRO A 192 15.91 -29.13 20.28
N LEU A 193 15.48 -28.28 21.22
CA LEU A 193 14.36 -28.58 22.13
C LEU A 193 13.04 -28.68 21.36
N TRP A 194 12.79 -27.77 20.41
CA TRP A 194 11.63 -27.82 19.52
C TRP A 194 11.60 -29.10 18.67
N ARG A 195 12.73 -29.52 18.06
CA ARG A 195 12.75 -30.78 17.29
C ARG A 195 12.45 -32.01 18.15
N ALA A 196 12.96 -32.08 19.37
CA ALA A 196 12.62 -33.16 20.30
C ALA A 196 11.13 -33.15 20.68
N VAL A 197 10.51 -31.97 20.83
CA VAL A 197 9.06 -31.83 21.05
C VAL A 197 8.25 -32.28 19.82
N CYS A 198 8.67 -31.89 18.60
CA CYS A 198 8.02 -32.34 17.35
C CYS A 198 8.15 -33.86 17.15
N ASN A 199 9.30 -34.45 17.46
CA ASN A 199 9.48 -35.91 17.42
C ASN A 199 8.52 -36.62 18.42
N ALA A 200 8.40 -36.12 19.65
CA ALA A 200 7.43 -36.65 20.62
C ALA A 200 5.96 -36.44 20.19
N HIS A 201 5.66 -35.39 19.42
CA HIS A 201 4.34 -35.19 18.81
C HIS A 201 4.06 -36.24 17.72
N ARG A 202 4.99 -36.43 16.77
CA ARG A 202 4.91 -37.45 15.71
C ARG A 202 4.74 -38.87 16.26
N LEU A 203 5.42 -39.19 17.36
CA LEU A 203 5.31 -40.46 18.07
C LEU A 203 4.06 -40.59 18.96
N GLY A 204 3.20 -39.57 19.04
CA GLY A 204 1.98 -39.58 19.84
C GLY A 204 2.20 -39.53 21.36
N THR A 205 3.44 -39.36 21.85
CA THR A 205 3.80 -39.46 23.27
C THR A 205 3.70 -38.16 24.04
N LEU A 206 3.42 -37.03 23.36
CA LEU A 206 3.26 -35.72 23.97
C LEU A 206 1.94 -35.60 24.76
N LYS A 207 2.04 -35.55 26.09
CA LYS A 207 0.92 -35.55 27.05
C LYS A 207 0.00 -34.33 26.86
N PRO A 208 -1.32 -34.40 27.13
CA PRO A 208 -2.23 -33.26 26.99
C PRO A 208 -1.79 -32.00 27.77
N VAL A 209 -1.30 -32.18 29.01
CA VAL A 209 -0.76 -31.09 29.84
C VAL A 209 0.46 -30.43 29.19
N GLN A 210 1.32 -31.19 28.52
CA GLN A 210 2.47 -30.66 27.79
C GLN A 210 2.04 -29.85 26.55
N ARG A 211 0.99 -30.29 25.84
CA ARG A 211 0.40 -29.51 24.73
C ARG A 211 -0.17 -28.18 25.22
N GLN A 212 -0.88 -28.17 26.35
CA GLN A 212 -1.41 -26.95 26.95
C GLN A 212 -0.30 -26.00 27.40
N LYS A 213 0.76 -26.52 28.04
CA LYS A 213 1.97 -25.74 28.38
C LYS A 213 2.60 -25.10 27.14
N LEU A 214 2.80 -25.85 26.05
CA LEU A 214 3.40 -25.30 24.81
C LEU A 214 2.63 -24.11 24.24
N LYS A 215 1.28 -24.14 24.29
CA LYS A 215 0.46 -22.99 23.88
C LYS A 215 0.65 -21.76 24.78
N GLN A 216 0.88 -21.94 26.09
CA GLN A 216 1.19 -20.84 27.01
C GLN A 216 2.61 -20.29 26.79
N LEU A 217 3.58 -21.17 26.59
CA LEU A 217 5.00 -20.83 26.34
C LEU A 217 5.22 -20.04 25.05
N ALA A 218 4.31 -20.14 24.08
CA ALA A 218 4.40 -19.40 22.82
C ALA A 218 4.45 -17.87 22.99
N SER A 219 3.97 -17.35 24.14
CA SER A 219 4.08 -15.93 24.52
C SER A 219 5.49 -15.49 24.96
N LEU A 220 6.39 -16.44 25.25
CA LEU A 220 7.77 -16.20 25.65
C LEU A 220 8.71 -16.36 24.44
N PRO A 221 9.92 -15.78 24.49
CA PRO A 221 10.93 -15.95 23.43
C PRO A 221 11.56 -17.36 23.48
N VAL A 222 10.80 -18.35 23.00
CA VAL A 222 11.15 -19.78 22.99
C VAL A 222 11.48 -20.33 21.61
N PHE A 223 11.30 -19.57 20.53
CA PHE A 223 11.66 -19.98 19.17
C PHE A 223 13.06 -19.50 18.79
N PRO A 224 13.78 -20.20 17.90
CA PRO A 224 15.05 -19.71 17.37
C PRO A 224 14.83 -18.53 16.42
N ALA A 225 15.72 -17.54 16.52
CA ALA A 225 15.90 -16.53 15.49
C ALA A 225 16.72 -17.07 14.30
N PRO A 226 16.51 -16.56 13.09
CA PRO A 226 17.52 -16.61 12.03
C PRO A 226 18.71 -15.69 12.39
N PRO A 227 19.87 -15.85 11.75
CA PRO A 227 20.90 -14.81 11.78
C PRO A 227 20.35 -13.49 11.19
N ASP A 228 21.00 -12.38 11.53
CA ASP A 228 20.79 -11.06 10.93
C ASP A 228 19.40 -10.43 11.18
N LEU A 229 18.79 -10.71 12.34
CA LEU A 229 17.65 -9.91 12.83
C LEU A 229 18.07 -8.48 13.20
N LEU A 230 17.19 -7.52 12.90
CA LEU A 230 17.44 -6.08 13.08
C LEU A 230 17.73 -5.67 14.54
N ASP A 231 17.12 -6.37 15.50
CA ASP A 231 17.31 -6.15 16.94
C ASP A 231 18.38 -7.06 17.57
N GLY A 232 19.08 -7.88 16.77
CA GLY A 232 20.09 -8.83 17.25
C GLY A 232 19.54 -9.92 18.19
N ALA A 233 18.24 -10.18 18.20
CA ALA A 233 17.64 -11.15 19.10
C ALA A 233 18.01 -12.60 18.74
N ASP A 234 18.61 -13.35 19.67
CA ASP A 234 18.89 -14.80 19.48
C ASP A 234 17.62 -15.67 19.52
N ARG A 235 16.50 -15.14 20.02
CA ARG A 235 15.26 -15.87 20.31
C ARG A 235 14.02 -15.04 20.03
N LEU A 236 12.98 -15.69 19.51
CA LEU A 236 11.72 -15.07 19.12
C LEU A 236 10.55 -15.62 19.92
N ALA A 237 9.58 -14.76 20.21
CA ALA A 237 8.24 -15.16 20.67
C ALA A 237 7.33 -15.39 19.47
N LEU A 238 6.21 -16.11 19.66
CA LEU A 238 5.25 -16.39 18.57
C LEU A 238 4.75 -15.11 17.88
N SER A 239 4.66 -14.00 18.63
CA SER A 239 4.27 -12.69 18.13
C SER A 239 5.11 -12.17 16.96
N ARG A 240 6.37 -12.61 16.83
CA ARG A 240 7.33 -12.25 15.76
C ARG A 240 7.39 -13.27 14.62
N LEU A 241 6.57 -14.33 14.67
CA LEU A 241 6.51 -15.38 13.66
C LEU A 241 5.17 -15.30 12.89
N VAL A 242 5.23 -15.40 11.57
CA VAL A 242 4.02 -15.50 10.72
C VAL A 242 4.09 -16.69 9.78
N ARG A 243 2.92 -17.20 9.40
CA ARG A 243 2.72 -18.18 8.33
C ARG A 243 1.75 -17.58 7.31
N PRO A 244 2.25 -16.86 6.27
CA PRO A 244 1.40 -16.06 5.39
C PRO A 244 0.28 -16.88 4.75
N ALA A 245 -0.95 -16.35 4.76
CA ALA A 245 -2.10 -17.02 4.14
C ALA A 245 -2.01 -16.95 2.61
N THR A 246 -2.34 -18.04 1.93
CA THR A 246 -2.34 -18.13 0.45
C THR A 246 -3.43 -17.31 -0.24
N GLY A 247 -4.32 -16.68 0.53
CA GLY A 247 -5.36 -15.76 0.06
C GLY A 247 -5.39 -14.43 0.83
N ALA A 248 -4.25 -14.00 1.38
CA ALA A 248 -4.14 -12.66 1.97
C ALA A 248 -4.41 -11.57 0.90
N SER A 249 -4.93 -10.41 1.31
CA SER A 249 -5.07 -9.29 0.38
C SER A 249 -3.69 -8.79 -0.07
N GLN A 250 -3.63 -8.12 -1.22
CA GLN A 250 -2.36 -7.58 -1.73
C GLN A 250 -1.68 -6.66 -0.70
N ASP A 251 -2.44 -5.80 -0.02
CA ASP A 251 -1.91 -4.89 1.01
C ASP A 251 -1.37 -5.64 2.25
N GLN A 252 -1.99 -6.76 2.63
CA GLN A 252 -1.52 -7.63 3.71
C GLN A 252 -0.25 -8.40 3.33
N ALA A 253 -0.17 -8.87 2.08
CA ALA A 253 1.02 -9.53 1.56
C ALA A 253 2.21 -8.56 1.48
N GLU A 254 1.98 -7.32 1.01
CA GLU A 254 2.98 -6.24 0.99
C GLU A 254 3.44 -5.85 2.41
N GLU A 255 2.51 -5.80 3.38
CA GLU A 255 2.82 -5.55 4.80
C GLU A 255 3.74 -6.60 5.42
N ILE A 256 3.36 -7.88 5.28
CA ILE A 256 4.13 -9.00 5.80
C ILE A 256 5.51 -9.03 5.14
N LYS A 257 5.56 -8.82 3.81
CA LYS A 257 6.80 -8.75 3.06
C LYS A 257 7.71 -7.63 3.59
N ALA A 258 7.22 -6.40 3.75
CA ALA A 258 8.02 -5.29 4.25
C ALA A 258 8.64 -5.57 5.64
N LEU A 259 7.87 -6.17 6.55
CA LEU A 259 8.34 -6.54 7.89
C LEU A 259 9.38 -7.68 7.87
N VAL A 260 9.28 -8.61 6.91
CA VAL A 260 10.24 -9.72 6.74
C VAL A 260 11.52 -9.25 6.04
N ASP A 261 11.40 -8.41 5.02
CA ASP A 261 12.53 -7.83 4.29
C ASP A 261 13.36 -6.92 5.21
N ALA A 262 12.71 -6.11 6.05
CA ALA A 262 13.34 -5.31 7.11
C ALA A 262 13.88 -6.12 8.31
N LYS A 263 13.88 -7.46 8.25
CA LYS A 263 14.40 -8.38 9.28
C LYS A 263 13.80 -8.17 10.68
N TRP A 264 12.56 -7.66 10.74
CA TRP A 264 11.82 -7.56 11.99
C TRP A 264 10.96 -8.82 12.24
N LEU A 265 10.23 -9.26 11.22
CA LEU A 265 9.32 -10.40 11.28
C LEU A 265 9.94 -11.62 10.58
N VAL A 266 9.56 -12.83 10.99
CA VAL A 266 10.05 -14.07 10.36
C VAL A 266 8.90 -14.87 9.78
N ASP A 267 8.93 -15.10 8.46
CA ASP A 267 8.11 -16.12 7.82
C ASP A 267 8.68 -17.50 8.17
N VAL A 268 7.88 -18.34 8.83
CA VAL A 268 8.26 -19.71 9.21
C VAL A 268 8.49 -20.65 8.01
N ARG A 269 8.12 -20.24 6.80
CA ARG A 269 8.41 -20.95 5.54
C ARG A 269 9.74 -20.54 4.90
N SER A 270 10.35 -19.44 5.36
CA SER A 270 11.63 -18.92 4.86
C SER A 270 12.70 -20.02 4.84
N PRO A 271 13.55 -20.11 3.78
CA PRO A 271 14.68 -21.05 3.74
C PRO A 271 15.61 -20.93 4.95
N ASP A 272 15.71 -19.73 5.52
CA ASP A 272 16.69 -19.39 6.57
C ASP A 272 16.18 -19.69 7.99
N TRP A 273 14.90 -20.08 8.15
CA TRP A 273 14.34 -20.34 9.48
C TRP A 273 14.81 -21.71 10.04
N PRO A 274 15.45 -21.77 11.22
CA PRO A 274 16.08 -23.01 11.71
C PRO A 274 15.16 -24.21 12.00
N LEU A 275 13.84 -24.05 11.92
CA LEU A 275 12.82 -25.11 12.14
C LEU A 275 11.94 -25.36 10.90
N ARG A 276 12.31 -24.85 9.72
CA ARG A 276 11.56 -25.00 8.47
C ARG A 276 11.24 -26.46 8.11
N ASP A 277 12.13 -27.40 8.43
CA ASP A 277 11.99 -28.84 8.19
C ASP A 277 10.91 -29.52 9.07
N VAL A 278 10.47 -28.85 10.13
CA VAL A 278 9.43 -29.32 11.07
C VAL A 278 8.29 -28.31 11.23
N VAL A 279 8.16 -27.35 10.30
CA VAL A 279 7.22 -26.23 10.43
C VAL A 279 5.76 -26.66 10.60
N ASP A 280 5.34 -27.74 9.94
CA ASP A 280 3.97 -28.25 10.05
C ASP A 280 3.73 -28.99 11.37
N ASP A 281 4.73 -29.67 11.93
CA ASP A 281 4.64 -30.25 13.28
C ASP A 281 4.60 -29.17 14.37
N VAL A 282 5.35 -28.08 14.20
CA VAL A 282 5.26 -26.92 15.10
C VAL A 282 3.88 -26.25 14.97
N ALA A 283 3.36 -26.12 13.75
CA ALA A 283 2.03 -25.55 13.49
C ALA A 283 0.89 -26.42 14.06
N ALA A 284 1.06 -27.74 14.14
CA ALA A 284 0.12 -28.65 14.80
C ALA A 284 0.13 -28.55 16.33
N LEU A 285 1.14 -27.89 16.91
CA LEU A 285 1.31 -27.67 18.35
C LEU A 285 0.95 -26.24 18.78
N VAL A 286 1.29 -25.26 17.94
CA VAL A 286 1.13 -23.82 18.20
C VAL A 286 0.60 -23.13 16.94
N ASP A 287 -0.48 -22.38 17.11
CA ASP A 287 -1.19 -21.72 16.01
C ASP A 287 -0.42 -20.47 15.53
N PHE A 288 0.27 -20.56 14.39
CA PHE A 288 0.94 -19.40 13.77
C PHE A 288 -0.08 -18.42 13.20
N SER A 289 0.07 -17.14 13.53
CA SER A 289 -0.76 -16.08 12.95
C SER A 289 -0.45 -15.90 11.45
N PRO A 290 -1.47 -15.70 10.59
CA PRO A 290 -1.24 -15.28 9.21
C PRO A 290 -0.88 -13.79 9.09
N MET A 291 -1.12 -13.00 10.14
CA MET A 291 -0.90 -11.55 10.21
C MET A 291 0.10 -11.18 11.31
N PRO A 292 0.86 -10.07 11.18
CA PRO A 292 1.68 -9.54 12.26
C PRO A 292 0.84 -9.27 13.51
N SER A 293 1.36 -9.62 14.68
CA SER A 293 0.67 -9.33 15.94
C SER A 293 0.81 -7.86 16.33
N LYS A 294 -0.18 -7.32 17.04
CA LYS A 294 -0.13 -5.95 17.60
C LYS A 294 1.16 -5.69 18.40
N ALA A 295 1.54 -6.62 19.27
CA ALA A 295 2.78 -6.54 20.06
C ALA A 295 4.07 -6.54 19.20
N CYS A 296 4.05 -7.15 18.01
CA CYS A 296 5.15 -7.07 17.05
C CYS A 296 5.26 -5.67 16.42
N MET A 297 4.12 -5.06 16.08
CA MET A 297 4.06 -3.71 15.51
C MET A 297 4.45 -2.65 16.55
N GLU A 298 3.92 -2.75 17.77
CA GLU A 298 4.30 -1.90 18.91
C GLU A 298 5.81 -2.00 19.19
N GLY A 299 6.36 -3.23 19.13
CA GLY A 299 7.78 -3.49 19.25
C GLY A 299 8.63 -2.81 18.16
N LEU A 300 8.22 -2.89 16.88
CA LEU A 300 8.95 -2.25 15.78
C LEU A 300 8.99 -0.74 15.96
N VAL A 301 7.82 -0.14 16.20
CA VAL A 301 7.70 1.30 16.38
C VAL A 301 8.52 1.77 17.58
N SER A 302 8.46 1.06 18.71
CA SER A 302 9.26 1.37 19.90
C SER A 302 10.77 1.25 19.64
N TRP A 303 11.21 0.25 18.87
CA TRP A 303 12.61 0.10 18.47
C TRP A 303 13.06 1.27 17.56
N CYS A 304 12.24 1.64 16.57
CA CYS A 304 12.50 2.81 15.71
C CYS A 304 12.51 4.14 16.47
N CYS A 305 11.87 4.24 17.65
CA CYS A 305 11.93 5.41 18.53
C CYS A 305 13.22 5.50 19.37
N VAL A 306 14.09 4.49 19.29
CA VAL A 306 15.38 4.40 20.00
C VAL A 306 16.55 4.32 19.02
N ALA A 307 16.35 3.74 17.83
CA ALA A 307 17.33 3.73 16.75
C ALA A 307 17.62 5.14 16.19
N GLU A 308 18.86 5.40 15.80
CA GLU A 308 19.24 6.65 15.14
C GLU A 308 18.71 6.69 13.69
N PRO A 309 18.18 7.83 13.21
CA PRO A 309 17.53 7.89 11.90
C PRO A 309 18.49 7.78 10.72
N GLY A 310 19.80 7.99 10.94
CA GLY A 310 20.83 7.91 9.91
C GLY A 310 21.03 6.49 9.35
N SER A 311 20.53 5.45 10.04
CA SER A 311 20.63 4.04 9.63
C SER A 311 19.32 3.45 9.07
N LEU A 312 18.28 4.27 8.86
CA LEU A 312 16.97 3.80 8.39
C LEU A 312 16.96 3.50 6.89
N SER A 313 17.08 2.21 6.55
CA SER A 313 16.94 1.70 5.17
C SER A 313 15.51 1.90 4.61
N GLU A 314 15.35 1.80 3.29
CA GLU A 314 14.05 1.98 2.62
C GLU A 314 13.04 0.90 3.02
N GLU A 315 13.50 -0.34 3.22
CA GLU A 315 12.69 -1.46 3.71
C GLU A 315 12.16 -1.18 5.12
N LEU A 316 13.01 -0.64 5.99
CA LEU A 316 12.66 -0.31 7.37
C LEU A 316 11.67 0.87 7.47
N ARG A 317 11.79 1.87 6.60
CA ARG A 317 10.79 2.96 6.45
C ARG A 317 9.43 2.43 6.00
N THR A 318 9.44 1.53 5.01
CA THR A 318 8.24 0.84 4.51
C THR A 318 7.58 0.03 5.63
N ALA A 319 8.37 -0.77 6.35
CA ALA A 319 7.92 -1.58 7.49
C ALA A 319 7.32 -0.71 8.62
N PHE A 320 7.96 0.41 8.96
CA PHE A 320 7.45 1.36 9.96
C PHE A 320 6.12 1.98 9.55
N SER A 321 5.98 2.39 8.30
CA SER A 321 4.75 3.01 7.77
C SER A 321 3.58 2.04 7.81
N HIS A 322 3.81 0.78 7.47
CA HIS A 322 2.83 -0.30 7.65
C HIS A 322 2.48 -0.54 9.12
N ALA A 323 3.48 -0.62 10.01
CA ALA A 323 3.26 -0.82 11.45
C ALA A 323 2.46 0.32 12.08
N MET A 324 2.83 1.57 11.77
CA MET A 324 2.09 2.75 12.22
C MET A 324 0.66 2.77 11.67
N ALA A 325 0.45 2.45 10.39
CA ALA A 325 -0.90 2.40 9.82
C ALA A 325 -1.78 1.36 10.53
N ALA A 326 -1.27 0.16 10.80
CA ALA A 326 -2.00 -0.88 11.54
C ALA A 326 -2.32 -0.46 12.99
N LEU A 327 -1.42 0.26 13.65
CA LEU A 327 -1.65 0.80 15.00
C LEU A 327 -2.61 2.01 15.00
N VAL A 328 -2.64 2.80 13.92
CA VAL A 328 -3.66 3.84 13.70
C VAL A 328 -5.03 3.23 13.45
N ASP A 329 -5.13 2.15 12.69
CA ASP A 329 -6.36 1.36 12.51
C ASP A 329 -6.89 0.82 13.84
N GLU A 330 -6.00 0.32 14.70
CA GLU A 330 -6.34 -0.13 16.04
C GLU A 330 -6.74 1.03 16.97
N ALA A 331 -6.01 2.15 16.93
CA ALA A 331 -6.34 3.37 17.67
C ALA A 331 -7.71 3.95 17.27
N SER A 332 -8.07 3.86 15.99
CA SER A 332 -9.34 4.34 15.43
C SER A 332 -10.57 3.57 15.94
N LYS A 333 -10.38 2.42 16.59
CA LYS A 333 -11.46 1.65 17.26
C LYS A 333 -11.76 2.17 18.67
N SER A 334 -10.91 3.04 19.21
CA SER A 334 -11.11 3.70 20.50
C SER A 334 -12.13 4.84 20.38
N PRO A 335 -12.95 5.11 21.42
CA PRO A 335 -13.80 6.31 21.46
C PRO A 335 -13.01 7.61 21.71
N LEU A 336 -11.70 7.53 21.99
CA LEU A 336 -10.83 8.69 22.18
C LEU A 336 -10.41 9.29 20.83
N PRO A 337 -10.05 10.59 20.76
CA PRO A 337 -9.39 11.18 19.61
C PRO A 337 -8.19 10.33 19.15
N PRO A 338 -7.93 10.16 17.83
CA PRO A 338 -6.88 9.26 17.34
C PRO A 338 -5.50 9.50 17.97
N THR A 339 -5.14 10.76 18.20
CA THR A 339 -3.87 11.15 18.82
C THR A 339 -3.78 10.73 20.29
N GLU A 340 -4.88 10.76 21.05
CA GLU A 340 -4.91 10.28 22.44
C GLU A 340 -4.94 8.75 22.52
N ALA A 341 -5.69 8.11 21.62
CA ALA A 341 -5.69 6.65 21.47
C ALA A 341 -4.28 6.13 21.12
N LEU A 342 -3.58 6.77 20.19
CA LEU A 342 -2.19 6.45 19.84
C LEU A 342 -1.22 6.67 21.01
N LYS A 343 -1.29 7.80 21.73
CA LYS A 343 -0.48 8.02 22.95
C LYS A 343 -0.70 6.96 24.02
N LYS A 344 -1.92 6.42 24.14
CA LYS A 344 -2.23 5.34 25.08
C LYS A 344 -1.68 3.97 24.63
N LEU A 345 -1.58 3.74 23.33
CA LEU A 345 -0.99 2.52 22.75
C LEU A 345 0.54 2.57 22.71
N LEU A 346 1.10 3.74 22.42
CA LEU A 346 2.53 4.00 22.25
C LEU A 346 2.95 5.20 23.12
N PRO A 347 3.03 5.03 24.46
CA PRO A 347 3.38 6.12 25.38
C PRO A 347 4.81 6.64 25.16
N ASP A 348 5.69 5.79 24.63
CA ASP A 348 7.09 6.10 24.31
C ASP A 348 7.34 6.44 22.84
N LEU A 349 6.27 6.72 22.05
CA LEU A 349 6.42 7.19 20.67
C LEU A 349 7.16 8.53 20.65
N LYS A 350 8.28 8.58 19.92
CA LYS A 350 9.05 9.80 19.69
C LYS A 350 9.15 10.07 18.19
N LEU A 351 8.92 11.32 17.79
CA LEU A 351 9.14 11.76 16.42
C LEU A 351 10.49 12.45 16.33
N PHE A 352 11.28 12.07 15.32
CA PHE A 352 12.60 12.66 15.07
C PHE A 352 12.48 13.94 14.25
N CYS A 353 13.20 14.99 14.66
CA CYS A 353 13.17 16.30 14.04
C CYS A 353 14.56 16.73 13.55
N LYS A 354 14.63 17.40 12.39
CA LYS A 354 15.89 17.72 11.70
C LYS A 354 16.60 19.01 12.17
N ALA A 355 16.25 19.56 13.33
CA ALA A 355 16.85 20.82 13.77
C ALA A 355 18.17 20.56 14.50
N SER A 356 19.28 20.90 13.84
CA SER A 356 20.67 20.64 14.24
C SER A 356 21.06 19.18 14.41
N ASP A 357 22.37 18.92 14.49
CA ASP A 357 22.97 17.59 14.55
C ASP A 357 22.64 16.82 15.85
N GLU A 358 22.05 17.50 16.84
CA GLU A 358 21.45 16.90 18.02
C GLU A 358 19.94 16.67 17.81
N GLY A 359 19.56 15.42 17.54
CA GLY A 359 18.17 15.05 17.32
C GLY A 359 17.26 15.29 18.54
N VAL A 360 16.44 16.33 18.48
CA VAL A 360 15.49 16.64 19.57
C VAL A 360 14.29 15.69 19.50
N PHE A 361 14.15 14.84 20.51
CA PHE A 361 12.97 13.99 20.69
C PHE A 361 11.77 14.82 21.17
N LEU A 362 10.71 14.89 20.36
CA LEU A 362 9.46 15.51 20.79
C LEU A 362 8.74 14.66 21.84
N ARG A 363 8.86 15.09 23.10
CA ARG A 363 8.05 14.58 24.21
C ARG A 363 6.79 15.43 24.37
N ASP A 364 5.64 14.76 24.35
CA ASP A 364 4.25 15.24 24.42
C ASP A 364 3.77 16.16 23.27
N GLY A 365 2.93 15.61 22.39
CA GLY A 365 2.06 16.40 21.52
C GLY A 365 0.87 17.01 22.28
N CYS A 366 1.13 17.91 23.22
CA CYS A 366 0.10 18.67 23.94
C CYS A 366 0.41 20.18 23.82
N PRO A 367 -0.51 21.00 23.28
CA PRO A 367 -0.25 22.40 22.94
C PRO A 367 -0.15 23.26 24.21
N SER A 368 1.07 23.47 24.70
CA SER A 368 1.38 24.56 25.63
C SER A 368 1.99 25.73 24.85
N PRO A 369 1.72 27.00 25.21
CA PRO A 369 2.11 28.20 24.44
C PRO A 369 3.62 28.53 24.49
N ARG A 370 4.47 27.54 24.77
CA ARG A 370 5.95 27.60 24.74
C ARG A 370 6.58 26.32 24.16
N ARG A 371 5.77 25.41 23.59
CA ARG A 371 6.27 24.13 23.05
C ARG A 371 6.47 24.21 21.55
N VAL A 372 7.57 23.58 21.13
CA VAL A 372 7.91 23.39 19.72
C VAL A 372 6.93 22.41 19.07
N VAL A 373 6.38 22.77 17.92
CA VAL A 373 5.38 21.96 17.19
C VAL A 373 6.05 21.25 16.01
N PRO A 374 5.88 19.92 15.86
CA PRO A 374 6.34 19.20 14.67
C PRO A 374 5.59 19.66 13.43
N VAL A 375 6.32 19.91 12.36
CA VAL A 375 5.76 20.20 11.04
C VAL A 375 6.43 19.34 9.98
N LEU A 376 5.63 18.77 9.07
CA LEU A 376 6.13 18.08 7.90
C LEU A 376 6.52 19.08 6.80
N ASN A 377 7.73 18.95 6.27
CA ASN A 377 8.20 19.76 5.14
C ASN A 377 7.74 19.18 3.80
N ASP A 378 6.50 19.47 3.42
CA ASP A 378 5.93 19.12 2.12
C ASP A 378 5.66 20.34 1.21
N ASP A 379 6.10 21.53 1.64
CA ASP A 379 6.10 22.79 0.89
C ASP A 379 7.38 23.57 1.24
N SER A 380 8.37 23.52 0.35
CA SER A 380 9.68 24.14 0.55
C SER A 380 9.63 25.67 0.61
N ALA A 381 8.69 26.31 -0.09
CA ALA A 381 8.52 27.75 -0.09
C ALA A 381 8.00 28.24 1.27
N LYS A 382 7.10 27.50 1.89
CA LYS A 382 6.68 27.75 3.29
C LYS A 382 7.77 27.36 4.29
N ALA A 383 8.59 26.34 4.01
CA ALA A 383 9.66 25.92 4.91
C ALA A 383 10.76 26.98 5.05
N ALA A 384 11.14 27.64 3.95
CA ALA A 384 12.10 28.74 3.96
C ALA A 384 11.63 29.97 4.77
N MET A 385 10.31 30.15 4.90
CA MET A 385 9.67 31.23 5.68
C MET A 385 9.61 30.96 7.20
N LEU A 386 10.02 29.78 7.66
CA LEU A 386 9.97 29.39 9.06
C LEU A 386 11.07 30.09 9.86
N THR A 387 10.63 30.84 10.87
CA THR A 387 11.52 31.52 11.83
C THR A 387 11.63 30.71 13.12
N PRO A 388 12.78 30.73 13.82
CA PRO A 388 12.91 30.09 15.15
C PRO A 388 11.85 30.58 16.15
N ALA A 389 11.40 31.83 16.02
CA ALA A 389 10.36 32.42 16.86
C ALA A 389 8.99 31.76 16.74
N GLN A 390 8.66 31.17 15.58
CA GLN A 390 7.40 30.44 15.37
C GLN A 390 7.37 29.08 16.08
N SER A 391 8.50 28.64 16.67
CA SER A 391 8.59 27.35 17.38
C SER A 391 8.12 26.15 16.54
N LEU A 392 8.27 26.21 15.22
CA LEU A 392 7.96 25.11 14.31
C LEU A 392 9.24 24.34 13.98
N GLN A 393 9.21 23.01 14.11
CA GLN A 393 10.37 22.17 13.87
C GLN A 393 10.07 21.16 12.77
N LEU A 394 10.89 21.21 11.71
CA LEU A 394 10.76 20.28 10.60
C LEU A 394 11.09 18.86 11.04
N LEU A 395 10.15 17.94 10.79
CA LEU A 395 10.40 16.51 10.97
C LEU A 395 11.59 16.06 10.11
N GLY A 396 12.37 15.11 10.63
CA GLY A 396 13.45 14.47 9.90
C GLY A 396 12.93 13.81 8.63
N ALA A 397 13.63 14.04 7.51
CA ALA A 397 13.29 13.37 6.27
C ALA A 397 13.47 11.84 6.43
N GLY A 398 12.37 11.09 6.30
CA GLY A 398 12.42 9.67 6.00
C GLY A 398 12.11 8.70 7.13
N VAL A 399 10.88 8.77 7.67
CA VAL A 399 10.20 7.55 8.18
C VAL A 399 8.75 7.51 7.74
N LEU A 400 8.09 8.67 7.77
CA LEU A 400 6.77 8.95 7.19
C LEU A 400 6.94 10.08 6.17
N ASP A 401 6.11 10.08 5.12
CA ASP A 401 6.18 10.89 3.89
C ASP A 401 7.05 10.28 2.78
N HIS A 402 6.64 9.09 2.31
CA HIS A 402 7.12 8.50 1.06
C HIS A 402 6.86 9.45 -0.13
N PRO A 403 7.82 9.58 -1.08
CA PRO A 403 7.73 10.56 -2.16
C PRO A 403 6.55 10.26 -3.09
N ARG A 404 5.92 11.33 -3.60
CA ARG A 404 4.87 11.25 -4.63
C ARG A 404 5.37 10.42 -5.82
N SER A 405 4.64 9.37 -6.15
CA SER A 405 5.06 8.38 -7.14
C SER A 405 3.87 7.90 -7.96
N HIS A 406 4.11 7.66 -9.25
CA HIS A 406 3.10 7.11 -10.16
C HIS A 406 2.91 5.59 -9.99
N PHE A 407 3.77 4.91 -9.21
CA PHE A 407 3.66 3.48 -8.95
C PHE A 407 2.58 3.19 -7.88
N PRO A 408 1.61 2.28 -8.13
CA PRO A 408 0.50 2.01 -7.20
C PRO A 408 0.91 1.57 -5.79
N SER A 409 2.07 0.92 -5.62
CA SER A 409 2.61 0.57 -4.31
C SER A 409 3.02 1.80 -3.50
N ALA A 410 3.82 2.68 -4.10
CA ALA A 410 4.27 3.90 -3.47
C ALA A 410 3.12 4.89 -3.21
N ALA A 411 2.14 4.98 -4.12
CA ALA A 411 0.92 5.77 -3.90
C ALA A 411 0.09 5.25 -2.70
N ARG A 412 0.01 3.92 -2.50
CA ARG A 412 -0.63 3.31 -1.31
C ARG A 412 0.15 3.59 -0.02
N LEU A 413 1.48 3.53 -0.04
CA LEU A 413 2.32 3.92 1.10
C LEU A 413 2.12 5.40 1.45
N GLN A 414 2.13 6.29 0.46
CA GLN A 414 1.86 7.72 0.66
C GLN A 414 0.48 7.97 1.30
N ALA A 415 -0.56 7.22 0.90
CA ALA A 415 -1.88 7.31 1.50
C ALA A 415 -1.91 6.82 2.96
N LYS A 416 -1.14 5.77 3.30
CA LYS A 416 -0.94 5.32 4.69
C LYS A 416 -0.22 6.39 5.52
N ASP A 417 0.86 6.96 5.00
CA ASP A 417 1.63 8.00 5.68
C ASP A 417 0.78 9.23 5.97
N ALA A 418 0.05 9.74 4.97
CA ALA A 418 -0.84 10.89 5.14
C ALA A 418 -1.87 10.66 6.27
N ARG A 419 -2.40 9.43 6.39
CA ARG A 419 -3.30 9.04 7.47
C ARG A 419 -2.59 8.94 8.82
N VAL A 420 -1.38 8.39 8.88
CA VAL A 420 -0.57 8.32 10.11
C VAL A 420 -0.24 9.73 10.61
N ILE A 421 0.25 10.60 9.74
CA ILE A 421 0.61 12.00 10.00
C ILE A 421 -0.60 12.77 10.57
N ALA A 422 -1.77 12.62 9.95
CA ALA A 422 -3.01 13.21 10.43
C ALA A 422 -3.44 12.67 11.80
N ALA A 423 -3.34 11.35 12.04
CA ALA A 423 -3.69 10.75 13.33
C ALA A 423 -2.73 11.16 14.47
N LEU A 424 -1.46 11.43 14.15
CA LEU A 424 -0.47 11.99 15.07
C LEU A 424 -0.68 13.48 15.39
N GLY A 425 -1.53 14.18 14.63
CA GLY A 425 -1.72 15.63 14.77
C GLY A 425 -0.50 16.45 14.31
N VAL A 426 0.32 15.89 13.42
CA VAL A 426 1.45 16.60 12.82
C VAL A 426 0.91 17.55 11.75
N LEU A 427 1.22 18.84 11.87
CA LEU A 427 0.87 19.83 10.85
C LEU A 427 1.71 19.62 9.59
N ARG A 428 1.11 19.85 8.43
CA ARG A 428 1.81 19.89 7.14
C ARG A 428 1.98 21.34 6.73
N LEU A 429 3.08 21.69 6.08
CA LEU A 429 3.19 23.03 5.50
C LEU A 429 2.18 23.23 4.38
N SER A 430 1.86 22.19 3.60
CA SER A 430 0.83 22.25 2.57
C SER A 430 -0.60 22.46 3.10
N ASP A 431 -0.85 22.30 4.41
CA ASP A 431 -2.19 22.46 4.98
C ASP A 431 -2.73 23.89 4.74
N PRO A 432 -4.03 24.05 4.41
CA PRO A 432 -4.64 25.36 4.19
C PRO A 432 -4.69 26.22 5.47
N ALA A 433 -4.48 25.62 6.64
CA ALA A 433 -4.34 26.34 7.91
C ALA A 433 -3.03 27.15 7.99
N VAL A 434 -2.01 26.78 7.21
CA VAL A 434 -0.74 27.49 7.04
C VAL A 434 -0.80 28.26 5.73
N SER A 435 -1.12 29.55 5.79
CA SER A 435 -1.26 30.38 4.60
C SER A 435 0.00 31.17 4.30
N LEU A 436 0.46 31.11 3.04
CA LEU A 436 1.53 31.96 2.53
C LEU A 436 0.90 33.01 1.61
N GLN A 437 0.89 34.25 2.04
CA GLN A 437 0.36 35.37 1.26
C GLN A 437 1.51 36.17 0.66
N THR A 438 1.44 36.46 -0.63
CA THR A 438 2.37 37.37 -1.30
C THR A 438 1.74 38.75 -1.36
N ARG A 439 2.38 39.74 -0.73
CA ARG A 439 2.03 41.15 -0.80
C ARG A 439 2.98 41.84 -1.77
N ILE A 440 2.42 42.50 -2.78
CA ILE A 440 3.18 43.31 -3.73
C ILE A 440 2.95 44.78 -3.37
N SER A 441 4.01 45.58 -3.30
CA SER A 441 3.89 47.05 -3.24
C SER A 441 4.27 47.66 -4.58
N GLY A 442 3.57 48.73 -4.94
CA GLY A 442 3.68 49.37 -6.24
C GLY A 442 2.74 48.78 -7.30
N GLU A 443 2.70 49.43 -8.45
CA GLU A 443 2.01 48.94 -9.64
C GLU A 443 2.96 48.05 -10.45
N ALA A 444 2.55 46.82 -10.76
CA ALA A 444 3.37 45.86 -11.48
C ALA A 444 3.51 46.22 -12.97
N LYS A 445 4.61 46.89 -13.33
CA LYS A 445 4.87 47.43 -14.68
C LYS A 445 5.52 46.38 -15.56
N LEU A 446 4.91 46.09 -16.70
CA LEU A 446 5.47 45.21 -17.73
C LEU A 446 6.82 45.76 -18.25
N VAL A 447 7.87 44.94 -18.20
CA VAL A 447 9.19 45.30 -18.73
C VAL A 447 9.16 45.14 -20.27
N PRO A 448 9.38 46.20 -21.07
CA PRO A 448 9.20 46.14 -22.52
C PRO A 448 10.11 45.12 -23.22
N GLY A 449 9.53 44.24 -24.03
CA GLY A 449 10.25 43.19 -24.77
C GLY A 449 10.81 42.03 -23.91
N SER A 450 10.53 42.02 -22.60
CA SER A 450 10.99 40.97 -21.69
C SER A 450 10.48 39.58 -22.07
N SER A 451 9.23 39.47 -22.54
CA SER A 451 8.64 38.17 -22.91
C SER A 451 9.34 37.49 -24.07
N GLN A 452 9.78 38.26 -25.07
CA GLN A 452 10.59 37.77 -26.18
C GLN A 452 11.96 37.28 -25.67
N ARG A 453 12.59 38.04 -24.77
CA ARG A 453 13.87 37.68 -24.15
C ARG A 453 13.76 36.42 -23.28
N ILE A 454 12.70 36.26 -22.49
CA ILE A 454 12.45 35.03 -21.71
C ILE A 454 12.15 33.85 -22.64
N GLY A 455 11.35 34.04 -23.70
CA GLY A 455 11.11 33.01 -24.71
C GLY A 455 12.40 32.50 -25.36
N LEU A 456 13.34 33.40 -25.65
CA LEU A 456 14.71 33.07 -26.09
C LEU A 456 15.49 32.25 -25.05
N VAL A 457 15.46 32.64 -23.77
CA VAL A 457 16.08 31.87 -22.68
C VAL A 457 15.48 30.46 -22.58
N LEU A 458 14.15 30.32 -22.65
CA LEU A 458 13.47 29.03 -22.62
C LEU A 458 13.86 28.14 -23.81
N LYS A 459 13.90 28.68 -25.03
CA LYS A 459 14.42 27.96 -26.22
C LYS A 459 15.84 27.44 -26.00
N LEU A 460 16.72 28.26 -25.44
CA LEU A 460 18.11 27.89 -25.16
C LEU A 460 18.23 26.82 -24.05
N LEU A 461 17.38 26.87 -23.01
CA LEU A 461 17.31 25.83 -21.99
C LEU A 461 16.89 24.48 -22.59
N TRP A 462 15.81 24.46 -23.40
CA TRP A 462 15.34 23.24 -24.07
C TRP A 462 16.37 22.67 -25.05
N ARG A 463 17.03 23.53 -25.83
CA ARG A 463 18.14 23.13 -26.71
C ARG A 463 19.33 22.56 -25.93
N SER A 464 19.63 23.09 -24.75
CA SER A 464 20.68 22.57 -23.85
C SER A 464 20.33 21.21 -23.25
N ALA A 465 19.03 20.93 -23.09
CA ALA A 465 18.50 19.64 -22.68
C ALA A 465 18.33 18.62 -23.84
N GLY A 466 18.77 18.96 -25.05
CA GLY A 466 18.65 18.10 -26.23
C GLY A 466 17.22 17.89 -26.74
N LYS A 467 16.27 18.78 -26.39
CA LYS A 467 14.85 18.64 -26.71
C LYS A 467 14.37 19.80 -27.60
N GLU A 468 13.40 19.55 -28.47
CA GLU A 468 12.77 20.61 -29.28
C GLU A 468 11.83 21.46 -28.41
N PHE A 469 11.88 22.80 -28.59
CA PHE A 469 11.00 23.73 -27.90
C PHE A 469 9.69 23.92 -28.67
N SER A 470 8.56 23.51 -28.09
CA SER A 470 7.24 23.82 -28.63
C SER A 470 6.88 25.27 -28.34
N THR A 471 7.00 26.14 -29.35
CA THR A 471 6.78 27.60 -29.24
C THR A 471 5.36 28.01 -28.83
N ASN A 472 4.41 27.06 -28.79
CA ASN A 472 3.00 27.34 -28.60
C ASN A 472 2.51 27.08 -27.16
N GLN A 473 3.41 26.77 -26.21
CA GLN A 473 3.01 26.26 -24.89
C GLN A 473 3.22 27.22 -23.71
N VAL A 474 4.16 28.17 -23.77
CA VAL A 474 4.50 29.03 -22.64
C VAL A 474 4.92 30.43 -23.10
N GLU A 475 4.10 31.44 -22.84
CA GLU A 475 4.46 32.85 -22.88
C GLU A 475 4.70 33.34 -21.42
N VAL A 476 5.87 33.92 -21.16
CA VAL A 476 6.21 34.48 -19.85
C VAL A 476 6.41 35.98 -19.98
N SER A 477 5.72 36.78 -19.17
CA SER A 477 5.88 38.24 -19.11
C SER A 477 6.64 38.63 -17.83
N LEU A 478 7.60 39.56 -17.91
CA LEU A 478 8.29 40.08 -16.73
C LEU A 478 7.62 41.39 -16.29
N ARG A 479 7.18 41.48 -15.04
CA ARG A 479 6.69 42.72 -14.44
C ARG A 479 7.56 43.14 -13.27
N LYS A 480 7.94 44.41 -13.24
CA LYS A 480 8.71 45.01 -12.15
C LYS A 480 7.77 45.70 -11.16
N CYS A 481 7.97 45.42 -9.88
CA CYS A 481 7.24 45.95 -8.73
C CYS A 481 8.19 46.73 -7.82
N ASP A 482 7.66 47.55 -6.91
CA ASP A 482 8.52 48.33 -6.00
C ASP A 482 9.12 47.44 -4.90
N ALA A 483 8.33 46.50 -4.35
CA ALA A 483 8.81 45.42 -3.49
C ALA A 483 7.84 44.22 -3.50
N ILE A 484 8.35 43.03 -3.18
CA ILE A 484 7.56 41.82 -2.97
C ILE A 484 7.84 41.31 -1.54
N GLY A 485 6.81 41.19 -0.72
CA GLY A 485 6.89 40.64 0.62
C GLY A 485 6.08 39.36 0.72
N ARG A 486 6.68 38.28 1.23
CA ARG A 486 5.96 37.05 1.57
C ARG A 486 5.60 37.08 3.06
N GLU A 487 4.36 36.73 3.38
CA GLU A 487 3.83 36.70 4.75
C GLU A 487 3.26 35.31 5.06
N LEU A 488 3.92 34.57 5.96
CA LEU A 488 3.47 33.26 6.42
C LEU A 488 2.60 33.44 7.67
N SER A 489 1.30 33.24 7.53
CA SER A 489 0.33 33.33 8.61
C SER A 489 -0.09 31.94 9.10
N LEU A 490 0.12 31.69 10.39
CA LEU A 490 -0.30 30.49 11.11
C LEU A 490 -1.67 30.71 11.76
N HIS A 491 -2.46 29.64 11.89
CA HIS A 491 -3.80 29.68 12.51
C HIS A 491 -3.82 30.09 14.00
N SER A 492 -2.67 30.11 14.67
CA SER A 492 -2.52 30.38 16.11
C SER A 492 -2.67 31.85 16.51
N GLY A 493 -2.85 32.78 15.56
CA GLY A 493 -2.85 34.22 15.84
C GLY A 493 -1.45 34.79 16.16
N ASP A 494 -0.40 33.99 15.97
CA ASP A 494 0.98 34.44 16.06
C ASP A 494 1.28 35.49 14.99
N LYS A 495 2.25 36.36 15.30
CA LYS A 495 2.73 37.36 14.33
C LYS A 495 3.26 36.64 13.09
N ALA A 496 2.62 36.88 11.95
CA ALA A 496 3.02 36.29 10.68
C ALA A 496 4.49 36.63 10.38
N SER A 497 5.29 35.63 9.98
CA SER A 497 6.67 35.91 9.56
C SER A 497 6.63 36.61 8.21
N ARG A 498 7.39 37.70 8.10
CA ARG A 498 7.53 38.48 6.88
C ARG A 498 8.96 38.38 6.38
N MET A 499 9.09 38.12 5.09
CA MET A 499 10.36 38.07 4.39
C MET A 499 10.22 38.83 3.08
N GLU A 500 11.25 39.59 2.72
CA GLU A 500 11.34 40.19 1.39
C GLU A 500 11.72 39.10 0.39
N ALA A 501 11.12 39.13 -0.78
CA ALA A 501 11.47 38.28 -1.91
C ALA A 501 11.76 39.18 -3.11
N PHE A 502 12.68 38.76 -3.96
CA PHE A 502 13.06 39.51 -5.15
C PHE A 502 12.38 38.99 -6.42
N ALA A 503 11.86 37.76 -6.42
CA ALA A 503 11.05 37.23 -7.52
C ALA A 503 9.90 36.30 -7.07
N ILE A 504 8.84 36.23 -7.85
CA ILE A 504 7.77 35.23 -7.71
C ILE A 504 6.99 35.03 -9.02
N TRP A 505 6.48 33.81 -9.25
CA TRP A 505 5.42 33.59 -10.24
C TRP A 505 4.11 34.25 -9.77
N GLY A 506 3.50 35.04 -10.64
CA GLY A 506 2.13 35.53 -10.46
C GLY A 506 1.10 34.40 -10.61
N GLU A 507 -0.15 34.69 -10.25
CA GLU A 507 -1.26 33.77 -10.53
C GLU A 507 -1.40 33.58 -12.03
N ALA A 508 -1.51 32.32 -12.48
CA ALA A 508 -1.75 32.01 -13.88
C ALA A 508 -3.17 32.48 -14.26
N ASP A 509 -3.31 33.08 -15.45
CA ASP A 509 -4.60 33.55 -15.93
C ASP A 509 -5.56 32.34 -16.06
N PRO A 510 -6.72 32.33 -15.37
CA PRO A 510 -7.66 31.22 -15.47
C PRO A 510 -8.23 31.02 -16.88
N GLU A 511 -8.17 32.05 -17.74
CA GLU A 511 -8.59 31.95 -19.15
C GLU A 511 -7.44 31.48 -20.08
N ASP A 512 -6.17 31.62 -19.69
CA ASP A 512 -5.00 31.30 -20.52
C ASP A 512 -3.87 30.60 -19.73
N GLN A 513 -3.95 29.27 -19.65
CA GLN A 513 -2.92 28.42 -19.02
C GLN A 513 -1.53 28.47 -19.70
N SER A 514 -1.41 29.11 -20.87
CA SER A 514 -0.13 29.30 -21.55
C SER A 514 0.61 30.56 -21.10
N ARG A 515 -0.05 31.47 -20.37
CA ARG A 515 0.52 32.75 -19.93
C ARG A 515 0.90 32.75 -18.45
N TYR A 516 2.11 33.24 -18.20
CA TYR A 516 2.68 33.36 -16.86
C TYR A 516 3.28 34.74 -16.67
N ASP A 517 2.89 35.41 -15.59
CA ASP A 517 3.59 36.62 -15.15
C ASP A 517 4.68 36.24 -14.15
N LEU A 518 5.89 36.78 -14.36
CA LEU A 518 7.01 36.73 -13.45
C LEU A 518 7.17 38.11 -12.83
N LEU A 519 6.92 38.22 -11.54
CA LEU A 519 7.01 39.47 -10.79
C LEU A 519 8.41 39.55 -10.18
N VAL A 520 9.09 40.70 -10.36
CA VAL A 520 10.41 40.96 -9.76
C VAL A 520 10.44 42.31 -9.04
N ALA A 521 11.32 42.42 -8.05
CA ALA A 521 11.62 43.64 -7.31
C ALA A 521 13.14 43.82 -7.14
N GLY A 522 13.59 45.05 -6.88
CA GLY A 522 15.01 45.38 -6.76
C GLY A 522 15.73 45.56 -8.10
N ASP A 523 17.06 45.51 -8.06
CA ASP A 523 17.93 45.53 -9.23
C ASP A 523 18.13 44.11 -9.80
N PRO A 524 18.60 43.95 -11.06
CA PRO A 524 18.81 42.63 -11.67
C PRO A 524 19.80 41.72 -10.92
N ASP A 525 20.62 42.29 -10.04
CA ASP A 525 21.57 41.55 -9.21
C ASP A 525 20.89 40.94 -7.96
N ASP A 526 19.77 41.53 -7.51
CA ASP A 526 19.00 41.06 -6.36
C ASP A 526 18.10 39.88 -6.76
N TYR A 527 17.34 40.03 -7.86
CA TYR A 527 16.34 39.03 -8.26
C TYR A 527 16.88 37.87 -9.08
N VAL A 528 18.06 37.96 -9.71
CA VAL A 528 18.52 36.91 -10.64
C VAL A 528 18.64 35.53 -10.00
N ALA A 529 19.09 35.44 -8.75
CA ALA A 529 19.23 34.17 -8.05
C ALA A 529 17.86 33.50 -7.79
N GLU A 530 16.86 34.27 -7.36
CA GLU A 530 15.49 33.75 -7.19
C GLU A 530 14.86 33.41 -8.54
N VAL A 531 15.10 34.19 -9.60
CA VAL A 531 14.59 33.86 -10.95
C VAL A 531 15.24 32.57 -11.49
N GLU A 532 16.52 32.32 -11.24
CA GLU A 532 17.15 31.02 -11.57
C GLU A 532 16.44 29.86 -10.85
N GLU A 533 16.21 29.96 -9.53
CA GLU A 533 15.52 28.93 -8.74
C GLU A 533 14.07 28.72 -9.20
N LEU A 534 13.34 29.79 -9.51
CA LEU A 534 11.97 29.73 -10.02
C LEU A 534 11.88 29.05 -11.38
N PHE A 535 12.89 29.20 -12.25
CA PHE A 535 12.97 28.48 -13.53
C PHE A 535 13.36 27.02 -13.32
N GLU A 536 14.31 26.73 -12.42
CA GLU A 536 14.71 25.36 -12.08
C GLU A 536 13.55 24.54 -11.52
N SER A 537 12.76 25.13 -10.61
CA SER A 537 11.55 24.54 -10.05
C SER A 537 10.45 24.35 -11.11
N ARG A 538 10.15 25.40 -11.91
CA ARG A 538 9.04 25.34 -12.90
C ARG A 538 9.33 24.43 -14.08
N PHE A 539 10.61 24.32 -14.50
CA PHE A 539 11.04 23.55 -15.67
C PHE A 539 11.94 22.37 -15.29
N GLU A 540 11.73 21.75 -14.13
CA GLU A 540 12.59 20.70 -13.56
C GLU A 540 12.92 19.57 -14.57
N MET A 541 11.96 19.12 -15.39
CA MET A 541 12.17 18.10 -16.43
C MET A 541 13.12 18.51 -17.57
N VAL A 542 13.39 19.81 -17.72
CA VAL A 542 14.37 20.36 -18.66
C VAL A 542 15.74 20.36 -17.99
N PHE A 543 15.83 20.89 -16.77
CA PHE A 543 17.09 20.94 -16.01
C PHE A 543 17.65 19.54 -15.70
N ARG A 544 16.80 18.58 -15.31
CA ARG A 544 17.19 17.17 -15.12
C ARG A 544 17.65 16.46 -16.40
N ALA A 545 17.37 17.02 -17.58
CA ALA A 545 17.79 16.47 -18.87
C ALA A 545 19.05 17.15 -19.45
N CYS A 546 19.52 18.25 -18.84
CA CYS A 546 20.82 18.83 -19.16
C CYS A 546 21.95 18.01 -18.50
N GLU A 547 23.01 17.68 -19.25
CA GLU A 547 24.19 17.00 -18.69
C GLU A 547 24.93 17.85 -17.63
N THR A 548 24.83 19.18 -17.74
CA THR A 548 25.42 20.16 -16.81
C THR A 548 24.47 21.34 -16.62
N ARG A 549 24.54 22.01 -15.46
CA ARG A 549 23.72 23.22 -15.18
C ARG A 549 24.00 24.29 -16.24
N PRO A 550 23.01 24.78 -17.01
CA PRO A 550 23.22 25.61 -18.20
C PRO A 550 23.56 27.08 -17.88
N ALA A 551 24.65 27.31 -17.12
CA ALA A 551 25.01 28.60 -16.53
C ALA A 551 25.18 29.76 -17.53
N LYS A 552 25.55 29.48 -18.79
CA LYS A 552 25.58 30.50 -19.85
C LYS A 552 24.18 31.01 -20.22
N VAL A 553 23.17 30.13 -20.19
CA VAL A 553 21.78 30.46 -20.50
C VAL A 553 21.17 31.22 -19.33
N LEU A 554 21.37 30.72 -18.11
CA LEU A 554 20.89 31.36 -16.87
C LEU A 554 21.42 32.80 -16.71
N ARG A 555 22.70 33.05 -17.06
CA ARG A 555 23.28 34.41 -17.06
C ARG A 555 22.46 35.45 -17.84
N LEU A 556 21.72 35.05 -18.88
CA LEU A 556 20.87 35.97 -19.65
C LEU A 556 19.69 36.52 -18.83
N LEU A 557 19.27 35.84 -17.75
CA LEU A 557 18.21 36.29 -16.84
C LEU A 557 18.56 37.62 -16.15
N ARG A 558 19.84 37.88 -15.89
CA ARG A 558 20.37 39.15 -15.36
C ARG A 558 20.18 40.34 -16.32
N HIS A 559 19.90 40.07 -17.59
CA HIS A 559 19.81 41.10 -18.64
C HIS A 559 18.40 41.27 -19.22
N LEU A 560 17.38 40.71 -18.58
CA LEU A 560 15.98 40.80 -19.06
C LEU A 560 15.43 42.23 -19.14
N GLU A 561 15.95 43.18 -18.36
CA GLU A 561 15.60 44.61 -18.45
C GLU A 561 16.32 45.35 -19.59
N SER A 562 17.59 45.01 -19.88
CA SER A 562 18.42 45.71 -20.89
C SER A 562 18.51 44.91 -22.19
N GLU A 563 17.73 45.28 -23.20
CA GLU A 563 17.79 44.66 -24.53
C GLU A 563 19.20 44.71 -25.14
N ARG A 564 19.91 45.83 -24.96
CA ARG A 564 21.28 46.03 -25.47
C ARG A 564 22.26 45.03 -24.86
N ASP A 565 22.21 44.84 -23.55
CA ASP A 565 23.11 43.91 -22.87
C ASP A 565 22.70 42.47 -23.11
N PHE A 566 21.39 42.17 -23.10
CA PHE A 566 20.88 40.84 -23.47
C PHE A 566 21.39 40.41 -24.85
N ASN A 567 21.22 41.26 -25.87
CA ASN A 567 21.69 40.95 -27.23
C ASN A 567 23.23 40.83 -27.32
N LYS A 568 23.97 41.64 -26.54
CA LYS A 568 25.44 41.54 -26.44
C LYS A 568 25.90 40.21 -25.83
N PHE A 569 25.27 39.77 -24.74
CA PHE A 569 25.60 38.49 -24.10
C PHE A 569 25.11 37.28 -24.91
N LEU A 570 23.93 37.38 -25.54
CA LEU A 570 23.39 36.38 -26.46
C LEU A 570 24.31 36.17 -27.66
N ALA A 571 24.71 37.24 -28.36
CA ALA A 571 25.61 37.14 -29.51
C ALA A 571 27.00 36.60 -29.15
N ARG A 572 27.51 36.91 -27.94
CA ARG A 572 28.81 36.42 -27.46
C ARG A 572 28.79 34.95 -27.06
N ASP A 573 27.78 34.52 -26.29
CA ASP A 573 27.73 33.18 -25.71
C ASP A 573 27.00 32.16 -26.62
N PHE A 574 26.19 32.63 -27.59
CA PHE A 574 25.33 31.84 -28.47
C PHE A 574 25.31 32.35 -29.93
N ALA A 575 26.48 32.37 -30.58
CA ALA A 575 26.62 32.80 -31.97
C ALA A 575 25.66 32.06 -32.93
N GLY A 576 25.10 32.79 -33.90
CA GLY A 576 24.16 32.29 -34.90
C GLY A 576 22.72 32.09 -34.43
N VAL A 577 22.40 32.20 -33.13
CA VAL A 577 21.01 32.01 -32.64
C VAL A 577 20.07 33.11 -33.16
N LEU A 578 20.51 34.37 -33.18
CA LEU A 578 19.72 35.48 -33.73
C LEU A 578 19.45 35.30 -35.23
N GLU A 579 20.43 34.81 -36.00
CA GLU A 579 20.27 34.51 -37.43
C GLU A 579 19.30 33.34 -37.65
N GLN A 580 19.37 32.31 -36.80
CA GLN A 580 18.43 31.18 -36.82
C GLN A 580 17.00 31.63 -36.50
N GLU A 581 16.80 32.46 -35.47
CA GLU A 581 15.48 33.02 -35.15
C GLU A 581 14.94 33.92 -36.27
N GLU A 582 15.75 34.78 -36.88
CA GLU A 582 15.28 35.62 -37.98
C GLU A 582 14.91 34.78 -39.22
N LEU A 583 15.68 33.72 -39.49
CA LEU A 583 15.40 32.78 -40.57
C LEU A 583 14.15 31.93 -40.28
N GLU A 584 13.91 31.53 -39.03
CA GLU A 584 12.66 30.90 -38.59
C GLU A 584 11.46 31.86 -38.68
N ARG A 585 11.63 33.12 -38.29
CA ARG A 585 10.58 34.16 -38.41
C ARG A 585 10.22 34.41 -39.87
N ARG A 586 11.21 34.54 -40.76
CA ARG A 586 10.99 34.64 -42.21
C ARG A 586 10.28 33.39 -42.76
N LYS A 587 10.61 32.18 -42.26
CA LYS A 587 9.90 30.93 -42.61
C LYS A 587 8.46 30.90 -42.09
N SER A 588 8.19 31.36 -40.87
CA SER A 588 6.84 31.36 -40.30
C SER A 588 5.96 32.43 -40.93
N GLU A 589 6.49 33.64 -41.19
CA GLU A 589 5.84 34.68 -41.99
C GLU A 589 5.51 34.19 -43.41
N ALA A 590 6.42 33.47 -44.07
CA ALA A 590 6.17 32.89 -45.39
C ALA A 590 5.09 31.79 -45.33
N LYS A 591 5.14 30.89 -44.34
CA LYS A 591 4.09 29.88 -44.11
C LYS A 591 2.73 30.51 -43.82
N ALA A 592 2.68 31.57 -43.01
CA ALA A 592 1.45 32.29 -42.70
C ALA A 592 0.84 32.92 -43.96
N LYS A 593 1.65 33.60 -44.79
CA LYS A 593 1.21 34.13 -46.09
C LYS A 593 0.71 33.05 -47.05
N VAL A 594 1.35 31.88 -47.07
CA VAL A 594 0.85 30.73 -47.87
C VAL A 594 -0.46 30.18 -47.32
N ALA A 595 -0.59 30.06 -46.00
CA ALA A 595 -1.83 29.59 -45.36
C ALA A 595 -2.99 30.59 -45.56
N GLU A 596 -2.73 31.88 -45.49
CA GLU A 596 -3.70 32.95 -45.79
C GLU A 596 -4.14 32.90 -47.27
N GLN A 597 -3.20 32.74 -48.21
CA GLN A 597 -3.53 32.56 -49.63
C GLN A 597 -4.30 31.25 -49.89
N GLN A 598 -4.01 30.17 -49.16
CA GLN A 598 -4.77 28.92 -49.24
C GLN A 598 -6.18 29.08 -48.66
N ALA A 599 -6.34 29.78 -47.53
CA ALA A 599 -7.63 30.07 -46.92
C ALA A 599 -8.49 30.96 -47.82
N ALA A 600 -7.92 31.98 -48.45
CA ALA A 600 -8.60 32.82 -49.43
C ALA A 600 -9.08 32.00 -50.63
N ARG A 601 -8.21 31.18 -51.23
CA ARG A 601 -8.58 30.28 -52.34
C ARG A 601 -9.68 29.29 -51.93
N ALA A 602 -9.60 28.72 -50.72
CA ALA A 602 -10.61 27.80 -50.20
C ALA A 602 -11.97 28.49 -49.99
N ALA A 603 -11.98 29.74 -49.49
CA ALA A 603 -13.18 30.54 -49.34
C ALA A 603 -13.83 30.89 -50.69
N ASP A 604 -13.02 31.21 -51.70
CA ASP A 604 -13.53 31.50 -53.05
C ASP A 604 -14.04 30.25 -53.76
N THR A 605 -13.39 29.08 -53.60
CA THR A 605 -13.96 27.80 -54.07
C THR A 605 -15.27 27.45 -53.35
N ALA A 606 -15.36 27.68 -52.03
CA ALA A 606 -16.59 27.43 -51.27
C ALA A 606 -17.74 28.36 -51.71
N ARG A 607 -17.45 29.62 -52.05
CA ARG A 607 -18.41 30.55 -52.64
C ARG A 607 -18.88 30.10 -54.03
N ALA A 608 -17.96 29.63 -54.88
CA ALA A 608 -18.29 29.12 -56.20
C ALA A 608 -19.17 27.85 -56.12
N GLU A 609 -18.86 26.92 -55.22
CA GLU A 609 -19.70 25.75 -54.98
C GLU A 609 -21.07 26.11 -54.41
N ALA A 610 -21.15 27.07 -53.49
CA ALA A 610 -22.43 27.54 -52.95
C ALA A 610 -23.32 28.16 -54.04
N ALA A 611 -22.74 28.98 -54.92
CA ALA A 611 -23.44 29.55 -56.07
C ALA A 611 -23.91 28.46 -57.06
N ALA A 612 -23.07 27.46 -57.36
CA ALA A 612 -23.45 26.34 -58.22
C ALA A 612 -24.59 25.49 -57.63
N ARG A 613 -24.59 25.26 -56.30
CA ARG A 613 -25.68 24.56 -55.61
C ARG A 613 -26.98 25.37 -55.61
N GLN A 614 -26.90 26.71 -55.50
CA GLN A 614 -28.08 27.59 -55.61
C GLN A 614 -28.68 27.59 -57.03
N ALA A 615 -27.84 27.64 -58.07
CA ALA A 615 -28.30 27.52 -59.46
C ALA A 615 -28.99 26.17 -59.71
N ALA A 616 -28.35 25.05 -59.34
CA ALA A 616 -28.93 23.72 -59.49
C ALA A 616 -30.23 23.53 -58.68
N ALA A 617 -30.37 24.19 -57.52
CA ALA A 617 -31.61 24.17 -56.74
C ALA A 617 -32.73 24.96 -57.44
N ALA A 618 -32.43 26.11 -58.05
CA ALA A 618 -33.39 26.89 -58.83
C ALA A 618 -33.88 26.14 -60.08
N ASP A 619 -32.97 25.50 -60.82
CA ASP A 619 -33.30 24.66 -61.98
C ASP A 619 -34.19 23.46 -61.58
N ALA A 620 -33.87 22.81 -60.46
CA ALA A 620 -34.67 21.71 -59.92
C ALA A 620 -36.07 22.18 -59.45
N GLU A 621 -36.21 23.40 -58.94
CA GLU A 621 -37.52 23.97 -58.59
C GLU A 621 -38.34 24.33 -59.84
N ALA A 622 -37.71 24.93 -60.86
CA ALA A 622 -38.34 25.22 -62.14
C ALA A 622 -38.86 23.94 -62.81
N ALA A 623 -38.06 22.86 -62.82
CA ALA A 623 -38.47 21.55 -63.33
C ALA A 623 -39.66 20.96 -62.56
N LYS A 624 -39.70 21.11 -61.22
CA LYS A 624 -40.85 20.69 -60.39
C LYS A 624 -42.11 21.48 -60.72
N ARG A 625 -42.01 22.81 -60.89
CA ARG A 625 -43.14 23.68 -61.26
C ARG A 625 -43.70 23.31 -62.64
N ALA A 626 -42.84 23.10 -63.63
CA ALA A 626 -43.25 22.65 -64.96
C ALA A 626 -43.98 21.29 -64.94
N LYS A 627 -43.48 20.32 -64.14
CA LYS A 627 -44.13 19.00 -64.00
C LYS A 627 -45.48 19.08 -63.27
N ALA A 628 -45.64 19.96 -62.28
CA ALA A 628 -46.90 20.19 -61.60
C ALA A 628 -47.94 20.90 -62.48
N GLU A 629 -47.52 21.82 -63.35
CA GLU A 629 -48.42 22.46 -64.32
C GLU A 629 -48.89 21.45 -65.39
N ALA A 630 -48.02 20.53 -65.81
CA ALA A 630 -48.37 19.44 -66.72
C ALA A 630 -49.39 18.46 -66.09
N SER A 631 -49.23 18.06 -64.81
CA SER A 631 -50.22 17.17 -64.17
C SER A 631 -51.58 17.87 -64.02
N ARG A 632 -51.61 19.15 -63.64
CA ARG A 632 -52.86 19.92 -63.54
C ARG A 632 -53.61 20.03 -64.88
N LYS A 633 -52.89 20.13 -66.00
CA LYS A 633 -53.52 20.12 -67.34
C LYS A 633 -54.10 18.74 -67.67
N ALA A 634 -53.38 17.66 -67.41
CA ALA A 634 -53.88 16.30 -67.59
C ALA A 634 -55.09 15.98 -66.68
N GLU A 635 -55.03 16.37 -65.40
CA GLU A 635 -56.14 16.21 -64.44
C GLU A 635 -57.38 17.01 -64.86
N ALA A 636 -57.20 18.21 -65.42
CA ALA A 636 -58.31 19.02 -65.96
C ALA A 636 -58.93 18.41 -67.22
N GLU A 637 -58.13 17.85 -68.13
CA GLU A 637 -58.61 17.12 -69.31
C GLU A 637 -59.36 15.83 -68.93
N GLU A 638 -58.85 15.07 -67.95
CA GLU A 638 -59.53 13.87 -67.44
C GLU A 638 -60.85 14.21 -66.71
N ALA A 639 -60.87 15.30 -65.93
CA ALA A 639 -62.09 15.80 -65.31
C ALA A 639 -63.13 16.27 -66.34
N ALA A 640 -62.70 16.95 -67.41
CA ALA A 640 -63.58 17.34 -68.51
C ALA A 640 -64.15 16.13 -69.27
N ALA A 641 -63.32 15.11 -69.52
CA ALA A 641 -63.77 13.86 -70.14
C ALA A 641 -64.80 13.13 -69.27
N LYS A 642 -64.57 13.02 -67.96
CA LYS A 642 -65.50 12.41 -67.00
C LYS A 642 -66.81 13.20 -66.87
N ALA A 643 -66.77 14.53 -66.92
CA ALA A 643 -67.97 15.37 -66.93
C ALA A 643 -68.79 15.16 -68.22
N ALA A 644 -68.14 15.04 -69.37
CA ALA A 644 -68.81 14.75 -70.64
C ALA A 644 -69.42 13.34 -70.67
N GLU A 645 -68.77 12.35 -70.05
CA GLU A 645 -69.32 11.00 -69.90
C GLU A 645 -70.52 10.96 -68.94
N GLN A 646 -70.45 11.68 -67.82
CA GLN A 646 -71.58 11.82 -66.88
C GLN A 646 -72.77 12.54 -67.54
N ALA A 647 -72.54 13.55 -68.39
CA ALA A 647 -73.60 14.19 -69.16
C ALA A 647 -74.29 13.19 -70.12
N ARG A 648 -73.52 12.36 -70.84
CA ARG A 648 -74.08 11.28 -71.68
C ARG A 648 -74.83 10.22 -70.89
N GLN A 649 -74.36 9.86 -69.69
CA GLN A 649 -75.06 8.93 -68.81
C GLN A 649 -76.36 9.54 -68.26
N ALA A 650 -76.40 10.85 -68.00
CA ALA A 650 -77.62 11.56 -67.64
C ALA A 650 -78.63 11.61 -68.79
N GLU A 651 -78.21 11.93 -70.01
CA GLU A 651 -79.07 11.87 -71.21
C GLU A 651 -79.61 10.43 -71.45
N LEU A 652 -78.77 9.41 -71.26
CA LEU A 652 -79.20 8.01 -71.37
C LEU A 652 -80.20 7.62 -70.27
N ALA A 653 -80.01 8.11 -69.03
CA ALA A 653 -80.93 7.88 -67.92
C ALA A 653 -82.28 8.60 -68.16
N GLU A 654 -82.27 9.83 -68.66
CA GLU A 654 -83.47 10.57 -69.05
C GLU A 654 -84.21 9.88 -70.21
N PHE A 655 -83.47 9.37 -71.20
CA PHE A 655 -84.05 8.57 -72.28
C PHE A 655 -84.66 7.24 -71.77
N LEU A 656 -84.03 6.58 -70.79
CA LEU A 656 -84.55 5.36 -70.18
C LEU A 656 -85.78 5.64 -69.29
N GLU A 657 -85.82 6.74 -68.54
CA GLU A 657 -87.01 7.17 -67.81
C GLU A 657 -88.14 7.59 -68.77
N ALA A 658 -87.84 8.28 -69.87
CA ALA A 658 -88.82 8.57 -70.93
C ALA A 658 -89.36 7.28 -71.57
N ALA A 659 -88.52 6.27 -71.77
CA ALA A 659 -88.93 4.95 -72.27
C ALA A 659 -89.80 4.18 -71.25
N LYS A 660 -89.47 4.24 -69.95
CA LYS A 660 -90.31 3.69 -68.87
C LYS A 660 -91.65 4.44 -68.79
N ALA A 661 -91.66 5.77 -68.89
CA ALA A 661 -92.87 6.58 -68.90
C ALA A 661 -93.74 6.29 -70.15
N ALA A 662 -93.13 6.02 -71.30
CA ALA A 662 -93.84 5.58 -72.51
C ALA A 662 -94.43 4.17 -72.36
N LYS A 663 -93.73 3.25 -71.67
CA LYS A 663 -94.23 1.92 -71.32
C LYS A 663 -95.38 2.01 -70.29
N ALA A 664 -95.20 2.79 -69.22
CA ALA A 664 -96.24 3.07 -68.24
C ALA A 664 -97.47 3.75 -68.86
N ARG A 665 -97.30 4.62 -69.87
CA ARG A 665 -98.43 5.16 -70.66
C ARG A 665 -99.13 4.13 -71.55
N ARG A 666 -98.45 3.08 -71.99
CA ARG A 666 -99.09 1.94 -72.71
C ARG A 666 -99.83 1.01 -71.74
N GLU A 667 -99.27 0.77 -70.55
CA GLU A 667 -99.90 -0.04 -69.51
C GLU A 667 -101.08 0.69 -68.85
N ALA A 668 -100.98 2.00 -68.61
CA ALA A 668 -102.09 2.85 -68.17
C ALA A 668 -103.23 2.87 -69.20
N LYS A 669 -102.93 3.02 -70.51
CA LYS A 669 -103.95 2.94 -71.56
C LYS A 669 -104.59 1.54 -71.73
N ALA A 670 -104.00 0.49 -71.16
CA ALA A 670 -104.63 -0.83 -71.07
C ALA A 670 -105.49 -1.00 -69.80
N ALA A 671 -105.19 -0.27 -68.73
CA ALA A 671 -105.99 -0.23 -67.50
C ALA A 671 -107.20 0.72 -67.60
N GLU A 672 -107.05 1.85 -68.30
CA GLU A 672 -108.04 2.94 -68.41
C GLU A 672 -109.15 2.65 -69.45
N ALA A 673 -109.31 1.39 -69.85
CA ALA A 673 -110.42 0.88 -70.65
C ALA A 673 -111.57 0.25 -69.81
N LYS A 674 -111.51 0.38 -68.47
CA LYS A 674 -112.57 -0.04 -67.54
C LYS A 674 -112.84 1.06 -66.50
N ALA A 675 -114.04 1.63 -66.58
CA ALA A 675 -114.56 2.77 -65.80
C ALA A 675 -113.77 4.09 -66.03
N GLY A 676 -114.41 5.25 -66.23
CA GLY A 676 -115.83 5.57 -66.24
C GLY A 676 -116.12 6.81 -65.41
N THR A 677 -116.66 7.87 -66.06
CA THR A 677 -117.41 9.00 -65.47
C THR A 677 -116.79 9.67 -64.22
N GLU A 678 -116.17 10.86 -64.24
CA GLU A 678 -116.73 12.22 -64.44
C GLU A 678 -115.96 13.19 -63.47
N THR A 679 -115.93 14.54 -63.52
CA THR A 679 -116.36 15.59 -64.47
C THR A 679 -115.45 16.84 -64.34
N LYS A 680 -115.71 17.89 -65.14
CA LYS A 680 -115.47 19.34 -64.86
C LYS A 680 -114.02 19.88 -64.73
N ALA A 681 -113.51 20.30 -65.89
CA ALA A 681 -113.07 21.68 -66.23
C ALA A 681 -113.35 22.85 -65.23
N PRO A 682 -112.76 24.06 -65.43
CA PRO A 682 -111.47 24.46 -66.05
C PRO A 682 -110.72 25.54 -65.21
N THR A 683 -109.86 26.38 -65.84
CA THR A 683 -109.61 27.83 -65.54
C THR A 683 -108.16 28.25 -65.14
N PHE A 684 -107.42 28.80 -66.12
CA PHE A 684 -106.77 30.14 -66.12
C PHE A 684 -105.62 30.52 -65.11
N VAL A 685 -104.41 30.87 -65.64
CA VAL A 685 -103.65 32.18 -65.54
C VAL A 685 -103.53 32.91 -64.16
N PRO A 686 -102.49 33.74 -63.80
CA PRO A 686 -101.07 33.89 -64.18
C PRO A 686 -100.08 33.96 -62.94
N ALA A 687 -98.87 34.50 -63.18
CA ALA A 687 -97.78 34.87 -62.26
C ALA A 687 -98.11 35.67 -60.97
N THR A 688 -97.28 35.49 -59.91
CA THR A 688 -96.49 36.57 -59.22
C THR A 688 -95.56 36.03 -58.10
N LEU A 689 -94.39 36.70 -57.91
CA LEU A 689 -93.61 37.08 -56.68
C LEU A 689 -93.97 36.52 -55.26
N PRO A 690 -93.14 36.68 -54.18
CA PRO A 690 -91.68 36.89 -54.04
C PRO A 690 -90.98 36.18 -52.80
N THR A 691 -89.72 36.57 -52.50
CA THR A 691 -89.06 36.64 -51.16
C THR A 691 -88.75 35.40 -50.27
N GLY A 692 -87.46 35.04 -50.20
CA GLY A 692 -86.68 34.80 -48.95
C GLY A 692 -87.02 33.61 -48.01
N PRO A 693 -86.37 33.49 -46.84
CA PRO A 693 -84.91 33.37 -46.67
C PRO A 693 -84.47 32.26 -45.66
N SER A 694 -83.15 32.05 -45.52
CA SER A 694 -82.44 31.69 -44.26
C SER A 694 -82.39 30.24 -43.70
N THR A 695 -81.13 29.77 -43.49
CA THR A 695 -80.56 29.07 -42.30
C THR A 695 -80.80 27.58 -41.88
N THR A 696 -79.66 26.90 -41.62
CA THR A 696 -79.27 26.01 -40.47
C THR A 696 -79.64 24.49 -40.31
N ALA A 697 -78.57 23.65 -40.28
CA ALA A 697 -78.02 22.80 -39.16
C ALA A 697 -78.42 21.31 -38.83
N ALA A 698 -77.36 20.46 -38.71
CA ALA A 698 -77.05 19.35 -37.73
C ALA A 698 -77.93 18.04 -37.67
N PRO A 699 -77.68 16.97 -36.82
CA PRO A 699 -76.60 16.62 -35.81
C PRO A 699 -76.13 15.10 -35.60
N THR A 700 -75.17 14.83 -34.64
CA THR A 700 -74.86 13.56 -33.81
C THR A 700 -74.28 12.21 -34.40
N ALA A 701 -73.70 11.18 -33.68
CA ALA A 701 -72.82 11.00 -32.46
C ALA A 701 -72.40 9.50 -32.07
N CYS A 702 -71.27 9.28 -31.32
CA CYS A 702 -70.87 8.15 -30.36
C CYS A 702 -70.52 6.66 -30.77
N PRO A 703 -69.84 5.76 -29.95
CA PRO A 703 -68.98 5.86 -28.70
C PRO A 703 -67.72 4.89 -28.45
N VAL A 704 -66.69 5.33 -27.66
CA VAL A 704 -65.97 4.77 -26.42
C VAL A 704 -65.41 3.29 -26.30
N PRO A 705 -64.38 2.85 -25.47
CA PRO A 705 -63.33 3.48 -24.58
C PRO A 705 -61.82 2.99 -24.68
N GLY A 706 -60.88 3.69 -24.02
CA GLY A 706 -59.55 3.14 -23.56
C GLY A 706 -58.47 4.21 -23.21
N ALA A 707 -57.74 4.11 -22.08
CA ALA A 707 -56.79 5.12 -21.53
C ALA A 707 -55.48 4.45 -20.98
N PRO A 708 -54.44 5.13 -20.39
CA PRO A 708 -54.28 6.58 -20.06
C PRO A 708 -52.86 7.24 -20.27
N ALA A 709 -52.78 8.57 -20.01
CA ALA A 709 -51.62 9.39 -19.54
C ALA A 709 -50.36 9.61 -20.44
N THR A 710 -49.68 10.78 -20.53
CA THR A 710 -49.80 12.10 -19.84
C THR A 710 -49.18 13.27 -20.66
N ALA A 711 -49.59 14.51 -20.34
CA ALA A 711 -49.15 15.88 -20.78
C ALA A 711 -47.79 16.07 -21.50
N ALA A 712 -47.64 16.85 -22.59
CA ALA A 712 -48.01 18.26 -22.92
C ALA A 712 -47.00 19.30 -22.36
N SER A 713 -46.22 19.99 -23.21
CA SER A 713 -46.47 21.29 -23.91
C SER A 713 -46.21 22.53 -23.01
N GLU A 714 -45.72 23.70 -23.44
CA GLU A 714 -45.64 24.28 -24.79
C GLU A 714 -44.52 25.36 -24.92
N VAL A 715 -44.38 25.99 -26.10
CA VAL A 715 -43.33 26.95 -26.49
C VAL A 715 -43.77 28.42 -26.31
N ALA A 716 -42.88 29.30 -25.83
CA ALA A 716 -42.87 30.74 -26.16
C ALA A 716 -41.49 31.39 -25.89
N ALA A 717 -41.24 32.56 -26.48
CA ALA A 717 -39.91 33.17 -26.59
C ALA A 717 -39.73 34.50 -25.81
N ALA A 718 -38.46 34.94 -25.76
CA ALA A 718 -37.98 36.34 -25.90
C ALA A 718 -37.34 37.08 -24.71
N ALA A 719 -36.16 37.61 -25.03
CA ALA A 719 -35.50 38.83 -24.53
C ALA A 719 -34.64 38.79 -23.23
N PRO A 720 -33.50 39.53 -23.18
CA PRO A 720 -32.46 39.33 -22.17
C PRO A 720 -32.45 40.39 -21.05
N VAL A 721 -31.97 39.99 -19.87
CA VAL A 721 -31.76 40.89 -18.72
C VAL A 721 -30.29 41.29 -18.60
N LYS A 722 -30.04 42.60 -18.47
CA LYS A 722 -28.70 43.18 -18.26
C LYS A 722 -28.14 42.86 -16.86
N PRO A 723 -26.82 42.63 -16.71
CA PRO A 723 -26.20 42.71 -15.39
C PRO A 723 -26.18 44.17 -14.89
N LYS A 724 -26.61 44.40 -13.65
CA LYS A 724 -26.38 45.67 -12.94
C LYS A 724 -24.98 45.64 -12.34
N GLY A 725 -24.18 46.68 -12.59
CA GLY A 725 -22.95 46.91 -11.85
C GLY A 725 -23.20 47.54 -10.48
N MET A 726 -22.30 47.28 -9.53
CA MET A 726 -22.03 48.11 -8.36
C MET A 726 -20.51 48.06 -8.13
N VAL A 727 -19.78 49.11 -8.53
CA VAL A 727 -19.48 50.32 -7.75
C VAL A 727 -18.34 50.07 -6.75
N VAL A 728 -17.16 50.51 -7.18
CA VAL A 728 -16.00 50.81 -6.33
C VAL A 728 -16.31 52.05 -5.48
N ALA A 729 -16.06 51.99 -4.17
CA ALA A 729 -15.95 53.18 -3.33
C ALA A 729 -15.05 52.92 -2.11
N ALA A 730 -13.81 53.41 -2.17
CA ALA A 730 -12.97 53.55 -0.98
C ALA A 730 -13.45 54.75 -0.15
N ARG A 731 -13.35 54.66 1.18
CA ARG A 731 -13.32 55.84 2.07
C ARG A 731 -12.69 55.53 3.43
N PHE A 732 -11.53 56.14 3.68
CA PHE A 732 -11.07 56.46 5.03
C PHE A 732 -12.03 57.48 5.68
N PRO A 733 -12.05 57.58 7.02
CA PRO A 733 -11.40 58.74 7.62
C PRO A 733 -10.46 58.40 8.80
N ALA A 734 -9.77 59.42 9.30
CA ALA A 734 -8.66 59.31 10.25
C ALA A 734 -9.08 59.45 11.73
N LYS A 735 -8.15 59.01 12.62
CA LYS A 735 -7.66 59.57 13.92
C LYS A 735 -8.39 60.76 14.58
N PRO A 736 -8.15 61.04 15.90
CA PRO A 736 -7.34 60.34 16.92
C PRO A 736 -8.05 60.20 18.30
N VAL A 737 -7.36 59.67 19.34
CA VAL A 737 -7.03 60.35 20.62
C VAL A 737 -6.29 59.39 21.59
N ALA A 738 -5.51 60.00 22.50
CA ALA A 738 -4.69 59.52 23.63
C ALA A 738 -5.23 58.30 24.45
N THR A 739 -4.46 57.63 25.34
CA THR A 739 -3.46 58.15 26.30
C THR A 739 -2.31 57.19 26.65
N SER A 740 -1.22 57.79 27.12
CA SER A 740 -0.08 57.17 27.80
C SER A 740 -0.45 56.33 29.02
N THR A 741 0.29 55.24 29.23
CA THR A 741 0.76 54.87 30.58
C THR A 741 2.11 54.16 30.49
N MET A 742 3.16 54.78 31.04
CA MET A 742 4.38 54.07 31.42
C MET A 742 4.11 53.32 32.72
N THR A 743 4.51 52.06 32.80
CA THR A 743 4.91 51.42 34.06
C THR A 743 6.24 50.70 33.84
N SER A 744 7.27 51.23 34.48
CA SER A 744 8.57 50.60 34.70
C SER A 744 8.50 49.71 35.95
N ILE A 745 9.57 48.95 36.23
CA ILE A 745 9.83 48.18 37.48
C ILE A 745 9.03 46.86 37.54
N ASP A 746 9.61 45.67 37.75
CA ASP A 746 11.02 45.22 37.97
C ASP A 746 11.44 44.16 36.92
#